data_AF-I2Q2F6-F1
#
_entry.id   AF-I2Q2F6-F1
#
_cell.length_a   1.000
_cell.length_b   1.000
_cell.length_c   1.000
_cell.angle_alpha   90.00
_cell.angle_beta   90.00
_cell.angle_gamma   90.00
#
_symmetry.space_group_name_H-M   'P 1'
#
loop_
_entity.id
_entity.type
_entity.pdbx_description
1 polymer ?
#
loop_
_entity_poly.entity_id
_entity_poly.type
_entity_poly.pdbx_seq_one_letter_code
_entity_poly.pdbx_strand_id
1 'polypeptide(L)'
;MFKNRGLAFKLGLGFGLLILFTVAVAVVGYLSLDQLLSRSNKMEAVNDISSDVTDARLDALYYLLNKESSRVESFRKALGGSMAKAQSLKHVLADPRNRERMDAFVASATAYEAGFVRLVETEKAREETLKTVVEAAGGLQKVAEDLSRLETEAVTKAAGLGGDALQKAALLQHKVERIEQQFLRSRVEVLYYLWKGDKGRMDTARGLLDGLTAIGREIQPLLSSTEERAMMAEIITRAETYKARMDGFVVAAEAQASVVKEMAAAADKAAKVATEAVTVQQESMAAESRTANLVSIASAVAGTLLGLLFAVLITKGILRGIKKAIVAAEAVSHGDLDVDVSVDSRDEIGTLLLAMERMIEAERTTAEVASRLAEGDLTVTVTARSEKDVMLKSMAEMIDRLRDVVGEVQSGAENVASGSEEMSASAESLSQGATEQASAVEESSSAMEEMASSISQNADNASQTEAIAVKAAGDARESGQAVTQAVAAMKEIAGKISIIEEIARQTDLLALNAAVEAARAGEHGRGFAVVASEVRKLAERSQTAASEITRLSRTTTSVAERAGELLGKLVPDIQRTADLVQEINAASQEQSTGSGQVNKALQQLDQVIQQNASASEELASTSEELSAQAEQLQASIAFFQVDASTRPARAIASATAKGRPAARPAAIGKSASAPKPAEKPQAPKSKAMAVSLDMDGDDEQFERF
;
A
#
# COMPACT_ATOMS: atom_id res chain seq x y z
N MET A 1 -85.22 -10.14 -47.47
CA MET A 1 -84.83 -11.49 -47.00
C MET A 1 -83.97 -11.51 -45.72
N PHE A 2 -83.42 -10.39 -45.24
CA PHE A 2 -82.57 -10.35 -44.04
C PHE A 2 -83.22 -9.77 -42.76
N LYS A 3 -84.43 -9.22 -42.79
CA LYS A 3 -84.99 -8.52 -41.60
C LYS A 3 -85.36 -9.42 -40.41
N ASN A 4 -85.63 -10.71 -40.64
CA ASN A 4 -85.99 -11.69 -39.58
C ASN A 4 -85.03 -12.89 -39.48
N ARG A 5 -83.79 -12.76 -39.97
CA ARG A 5 -82.74 -13.76 -39.66
C ARG A 5 -81.96 -13.30 -38.44
N GLY A 6 -81.76 -14.23 -37.51
CA GLY A 6 -81.02 -13.99 -36.26
C GLY A 6 -79.65 -13.39 -36.49
N LEU A 7 -79.21 -12.59 -35.52
CA LEU A 7 -77.98 -11.80 -35.54
C LEU A 7 -76.75 -12.62 -36.00
N ALA A 8 -76.67 -13.89 -35.58
CA ALA A 8 -75.54 -14.80 -35.80
C ALA A 8 -75.15 -15.04 -37.27
N PHE A 9 -76.11 -15.15 -38.21
CA PHE A 9 -75.80 -15.43 -39.62
C PHE A 9 -75.22 -14.20 -40.35
N LYS A 10 -75.51 -12.99 -39.86
CA LYS A 10 -75.00 -11.73 -40.44
C LYS A 10 -73.64 -11.34 -39.87
N LEU A 11 -73.35 -11.71 -38.62
CA LEU A 11 -72.03 -11.51 -38.02
C LEU A 11 -70.97 -12.46 -38.59
N GLY A 12 -71.32 -13.71 -38.91
CA GLY A 12 -70.33 -14.70 -39.39
C GLY A 12 -69.59 -14.31 -40.67
N LEU A 13 -70.24 -13.58 -41.58
CA LEU A 13 -69.64 -13.15 -42.85
C LEU A 13 -68.80 -11.87 -42.71
N GLY A 14 -69.11 -11.01 -41.72
CA GLY A 14 -68.34 -9.82 -41.38
C GLY A 14 -67.09 -10.13 -40.54
N PHE A 15 -67.19 -11.07 -39.59
CA PHE A 15 -66.06 -11.51 -38.76
C PHE A 15 -64.97 -12.21 -39.57
N GLY A 16 -65.32 -13.01 -40.59
CA GLY A 16 -64.33 -13.69 -41.45
C GLY A 16 -63.44 -12.74 -42.25
N LEU A 17 -63.96 -11.58 -42.64
CA LEU A 17 -63.21 -10.54 -43.38
C LEU A 17 -62.36 -9.67 -42.44
N LEU A 18 -62.83 -9.43 -41.22
CA LEU A 18 -62.14 -8.62 -40.20
C LEU A 18 -60.90 -9.37 -39.65
N ILE A 19 -61.02 -10.68 -39.42
CA ILE A 19 -59.89 -11.53 -38.98
C ILE A 19 -58.74 -11.53 -40.01
N LEU A 20 -59.06 -11.52 -41.30
CA LEU A 20 -58.06 -11.52 -42.38
C LEU A 20 -57.27 -10.18 -42.44
N PHE A 21 -57.92 -9.06 -42.10
CA PHE A 21 -57.25 -7.75 -41.99
C PHE A 21 -56.42 -7.60 -40.72
N THR A 22 -56.86 -8.14 -39.58
CA THR A 22 -56.08 -8.13 -38.34
C THR A 22 -54.77 -8.90 -38.48
N VAL A 23 -54.76 -10.01 -39.22
CA VAL A 23 -53.55 -10.78 -39.54
C VAL A 23 -52.58 -9.94 -40.38
N ALA A 24 -53.06 -9.16 -41.35
CA ALA A 24 -52.20 -8.29 -42.18
C ALA A 24 -51.52 -7.17 -41.37
N VAL A 25 -52.25 -6.52 -40.46
CA VAL A 25 -51.69 -5.48 -39.57
C VAL A 25 -50.71 -6.08 -38.55
N ALA A 26 -51.01 -7.26 -38.01
CA ALA A 26 -50.11 -7.98 -37.10
C ALA A 26 -48.79 -8.36 -37.79
N VAL A 27 -48.82 -8.76 -39.05
CA VAL A 27 -47.61 -9.05 -39.84
C VAL A 27 -46.76 -7.79 -40.06
N VAL A 28 -47.38 -6.66 -40.40
CA VAL A 28 -46.66 -5.38 -40.56
C VAL A 28 -46.06 -4.89 -39.24
N GLY A 29 -46.81 -5.04 -38.13
CA GLY A 29 -46.31 -4.73 -36.78
C GLY A 29 -45.14 -5.62 -36.36
N TYR A 30 -45.23 -6.92 -36.62
CA TYR A 30 -44.16 -7.89 -36.32
C TYR A 30 -42.88 -7.58 -37.11
N LEU A 31 -42.99 -7.30 -38.42
CA LEU A 31 -41.85 -6.92 -39.26
C LEU A 31 -41.21 -5.59 -38.81
N SER A 32 -41.99 -4.65 -38.31
CA SER A 32 -41.48 -3.38 -37.76
C SER A 32 -40.73 -3.60 -36.43
N LEU A 33 -41.18 -4.52 -35.59
CA LEU A 33 -40.56 -4.83 -34.30
C LEU A 33 -39.25 -5.63 -34.47
N ASP A 34 -39.22 -6.57 -35.41
CA ASP A 34 -38.02 -7.32 -35.80
C ASP A 34 -36.93 -6.40 -36.37
N GLN A 35 -37.33 -5.39 -37.15
CA GLN A 35 -36.40 -4.35 -37.62
C GLN A 35 -35.87 -3.47 -36.49
N LEU A 36 -36.59 -3.25 -35.40
CA LEU A 36 -36.11 -2.47 -34.25
C LEU A 36 -35.14 -3.29 -33.37
N LEU A 37 -35.45 -4.57 -33.11
CA LEU A 37 -34.57 -5.47 -32.35
C LEU A 37 -33.22 -5.68 -33.05
N SER A 38 -33.24 -5.91 -34.37
CA SER A 38 -32.01 -6.03 -35.15
C SER A 38 -31.17 -4.74 -35.20
N ARG A 39 -31.76 -3.56 -34.92
CA ARG A 39 -31.04 -2.28 -34.81
C ARG A 39 -30.41 -2.09 -33.44
N SER A 40 -31.11 -2.48 -32.37
CA SER A 40 -30.57 -2.47 -31.00
C SER A 40 -29.30 -3.31 -30.91
N ASN A 41 -29.33 -4.54 -31.44
CA ASN A 41 -28.18 -5.46 -31.40
C ASN A 41 -26.95 -4.92 -32.17
N LYS A 42 -27.17 -4.15 -33.25
CA LYS A 42 -26.07 -3.50 -33.99
C LYS A 42 -25.45 -2.35 -33.21
N MET A 43 -26.27 -1.58 -32.49
CA MET A 43 -25.80 -0.48 -31.64
C MET A 43 -25.01 -1.00 -30.43
N GLU A 44 -25.52 -2.04 -29.78
CA GLU A 44 -24.83 -2.76 -28.70
C GLU A 44 -23.47 -3.26 -29.18
N ALA A 45 -23.40 -3.92 -30.33
CA ALA A 45 -22.14 -4.39 -30.91
C ALA A 45 -21.11 -3.26 -31.16
N VAL A 46 -21.54 -2.08 -31.60
CA VAL A 46 -20.64 -0.93 -31.85
C VAL A 46 -20.18 -0.30 -30.53
N ASN A 47 -21.05 -0.19 -29.53
CA ASN A 47 -20.67 0.29 -28.20
C ASN A 47 -19.68 -0.66 -27.52
N ASP A 48 -19.93 -1.96 -27.60
CA ASP A 48 -19.03 -3.01 -27.14
C ASP A 48 -17.65 -2.91 -27.77
N ILE A 49 -17.57 -2.73 -29.09
CA ILE A 49 -16.29 -2.53 -29.80
C ILE A 49 -15.55 -1.31 -29.22
N SER A 50 -16.25 -0.20 -28.98
CA SER A 50 -15.65 1.01 -28.41
C SER A 50 -15.20 0.82 -26.96
N SER A 51 -15.97 0.07 -26.15
CA SER A 51 -15.63 -0.28 -24.77
C SER A 51 -14.40 -1.18 -24.73
N ASP A 52 -14.41 -2.27 -25.49
CA ASP A 52 -13.32 -3.24 -25.55
C ASP A 52 -11.98 -2.58 -25.98
N VAL A 53 -12.03 -1.58 -26.87
CA VAL A 53 -10.84 -0.80 -27.27
C VAL A 53 -10.34 0.08 -26.13
N THR A 54 -11.24 0.64 -25.34
CA THR A 54 -10.90 1.44 -24.16
C THR A 54 -10.28 0.57 -23.07
N ASP A 55 -10.84 -0.62 -22.85
CA ASP A 55 -10.30 -1.62 -21.92
C ASP A 55 -8.91 -2.09 -22.37
N ALA A 56 -8.72 -2.35 -23.66
CA ALA A 56 -7.40 -2.68 -24.21
C ALA A 56 -6.39 -1.53 -24.04
N ARG A 57 -6.80 -0.26 -24.14
CA ARG A 57 -5.94 0.90 -23.84
C ARG A 57 -5.56 0.95 -22.36
N LEU A 58 -6.52 0.68 -21.48
CA LEU A 58 -6.31 0.65 -20.04
C LEU A 58 -5.35 -0.47 -19.65
N ASP A 59 -5.53 -1.69 -20.17
CA ASP A 59 -4.63 -2.82 -19.91
C ASP A 59 -3.22 -2.57 -20.45
N ALA A 60 -3.07 -1.90 -21.60
CA ALA A 60 -1.75 -1.53 -22.10
C ALA A 60 -1.03 -0.52 -21.19
N LEU A 61 -1.76 0.44 -20.62
CA LEU A 61 -1.23 1.39 -19.63
C LEU A 61 -0.86 0.69 -18.31
N TYR A 62 -1.71 -0.19 -17.80
CA TYR A 62 -1.41 -0.96 -16.60
C TYR A 62 -0.22 -1.90 -16.80
N TYR A 63 -0.08 -2.52 -17.97
CA TYR A 63 1.10 -3.30 -18.30
C TYR A 63 2.37 -2.44 -18.29
N LEU A 64 2.31 -1.21 -18.82
CA LEU A 64 3.44 -0.28 -18.79
C LEU A 64 3.85 0.11 -17.36
N LEU A 65 2.91 0.16 -16.42
CA LEU A 65 3.16 0.51 -15.02
C LEU A 65 3.63 -0.70 -14.19
N ASN A 66 2.89 -1.81 -14.26
CA ASN A 66 3.00 -2.93 -13.31
C ASN A 66 3.65 -4.18 -13.90
N LYS A 67 3.84 -4.25 -15.23
CA LYS A 67 4.49 -5.38 -15.93
C LYS A 67 3.84 -6.75 -15.74
N GLU A 68 2.59 -6.80 -15.28
CA GLU A 68 1.87 -8.05 -15.02
C GLU A 68 1.51 -8.79 -16.31
N SER A 69 1.88 -10.06 -16.40
CA SER A 69 1.56 -10.93 -17.54
C SER A 69 0.05 -11.12 -17.76
N SER A 70 -0.76 -11.05 -16.71
CA SER A 70 -2.23 -11.15 -16.78
C SER A 70 -2.85 -10.06 -17.65
N ARG A 71 -2.24 -8.86 -17.67
CA ARG A 71 -2.67 -7.73 -18.51
C ARG A 71 -2.48 -8.00 -19.99
N VAL A 72 -1.48 -8.81 -20.37
CA VAL A 72 -1.26 -9.21 -21.76
C VAL A 72 -2.40 -10.08 -22.28
N GLU A 73 -2.90 -11.00 -21.44
CA GLU A 73 -4.03 -11.85 -21.79
C GLU A 73 -5.34 -11.06 -21.86
N SER A 74 -5.57 -10.17 -20.88
CA SER A 74 -6.75 -9.28 -20.86
C SER A 74 -6.78 -8.36 -22.08
N PHE A 75 -5.65 -7.72 -22.40
CA PHE A 75 -5.46 -6.90 -23.59
C PHE A 75 -5.83 -7.68 -24.87
N ARG A 76 -5.27 -8.88 -25.05
CA ARG A 76 -5.50 -9.70 -26.24
C ARG A 76 -6.97 -10.13 -26.34
N LYS A 77 -7.60 -10.45 -25.20
CA LYS A 77 -9.01 -10.82 -25.15
C LYS A 77 -9.91 -9.65 -25.53
N ALA A 78 -9.70 -8.47 -24.97
CA ALA A 78 -10.49 -7.28 -25.27
C ALA A 78 -10.33 -6.86 -26.74
N LEU A 79 -9.09 -6.67 -27.20
CA LEU A 79 -8.83 -6.22 -28.57
C LEU A 79 -9.21 -7.29 -29.61
N GLY A 80 -8.91 -8.56 -29.35
CA GLY A 80 -9.33 -9.69 -30.18
C GLY A 80 -10.86 -9.84 -30.26
N GLY A 81 -11.55 -9.68 -29.12
CA GLY A 81 -13.00 -9.66 -29.04
C GLY A 81 -13.60 -8.54 -29.88
N SER A 82 -13.06 -7.33 -29.78
CA SER A 82 -13.50 -6.17 -30.57
C SER A 82 -13.33 -6.40 -32.07
N MET A 83 -12.21 -7.00 -32.51
CA MET A 83 -11.98 -7.32 -33.92
C MET A 83 -12.96 -8.37 -34.44
N ALA A 84 -13.25 -9.40 -33.64
CA ALA A 84 -14.23 -10.43 -33.99
C ALA A 84 -15.66 -9.85 -34.09
N LYS A 85 -16.04 -8.98 -33.15
CA LYS A 85 -17.32 -8.24 -33.18
C LYS A 85 -17.41 -7.31 -34.39
N ALA A 86 -16.32 -6.62 -34.75
CA ALA A 86 -16.29 -5.77 -35.94
C ALA A 86 -16.45 -6.56 -37.24
N GLN A 87 -15.80 -7.73 -37.34
CA GLN A 87 -15.96 -8.63 -38.49
C GLN A 87 -17.36 -9.21 -38.59
N SER A 88 -17.97 -9.64 -37.48
CA SER A 88 -19.35 -10.15 -37.50
C SER A 88 -20.33 -9.04 -37.89
N LEU A 89 -20.16 -7.84 -37.32
CA LEU A 89 -20.99 -6.68 -37.63
C LEU A 89 -20.90 -6.27 -39.10
N LYS A 90 -19.70 -6.33 -39.71
CA LYS A 90 -19.50 -6.05 -41.14
C LYS A 90 -20.46 -6.83 -42.05
N HIS A 91 -20.74 -8.09 -41.73
CA HIS A 91 -21.63 -8.94 -42.54
C HIS A 91 -23.11 -8.53 -42.46
N VAL A 92 -23.51 -7.83 -41.40
CA VAL A 92 -24.91 -7.44 -41.13
C VAL A 92 -25.17 -5.95 -41.44
N LEU A 93 -24.12 -5.19 -41.74
CA LEU A 93 -24.22 -3.78 -42.13
C LEU A 93 -24.65 -3.64 -43.60
N ALA A 94 -25.63 -2.77 -43.85
CA ALA A 94 -26.16 -2.51 -45.19
C ALA A 94 -25.35 -1.44 -45.95
N ASP A 95 -24.92 -0.36 -45.27
CA ASP A 95 -24.16 0.75 -45.88
C ASP A 95 -22.71 0.33 -46.17
N PRO A 96 -22.24 0.40 -47.44
CA PRO A 96 -20.85 0.13 -47.80
C PRO A 96 -19.81 0.94 -47.01
N ARG A 97 -20.12 2.20 -46.65
CA ARG A 97 -19.22 3.07 -45.88
C ARG A 97 -19.01 2.57 -44.45
N ASN A 98 -20.04 1.98 -43.85
CA ASN A 98 -19.93 1.41 -42.51
C ASN A 98 -19.15 0.09 -42.53
N ARG A 99 -19.22 -0.69 -43.61
CA ARG A 99 -18.35 -1.87 -43.79
C ARG A 99 -16.88 -1.47 -43.94
N GLU A 100 -16.60 -0.44 -44.72
CA GLU A 100 -15.24 0.08 -44.90
C GLU A 100 -14.66 0.62 -43.57
N ARG A 101 -15.48 1.22 -42.71
CA ARG A 101 -15.08 1.61 -41.36
C ARG A 101 -14.73 0.41 -40.47
N MET A 102 -15.50 -0.68 -40.53
CA MET A 102 -15.14 -1.91 -39.79
C MET A 102 -13.82 -2.49 -40.28
N ASP A 103 -13.54 -2.43 -41.58
CA ASP A 103 -12.24 -2.84 -42.13
C ASP A 103 -11.10 -1.93 -41.66
N ALA A 104 -11.32 -0.61 -41.65
CA ALA A 104 -10.36 0.36 -41.13
C ALA A 104 -10.11 0.18 -39.62
N PHE A 105 -11.15 -0.17 -38.85
CA PHE A 105 -11.06 -0.50 -37.44
C PHE A 105 -10.20 -1.74 -37.23
N VAL A 106 -10.54 -2.87 -37.88
CA VAL A 106 -9.81 -4.13 -37.77
C VAL A 106 -8.34 -3.93 -38.14
N ALA A 107 -8.05 -3.23 -39.24
CA ALA A 107 -6.67 -2.93 -39.62
C ALA A 107 -5.90 -2.11 -38.56
N SER A 108 -6.56 -1.13 -37.93
CA SER A 108 -5.94 -0.31 -36.89
C SER A 108 -5.77 -1.09 -35.57
N ALA A 109 -6.74 -1.93 -35.21
CA ALA A 109 -6.68 -2.81 -34.06
C ALA A 109 -5.60 -3.90 -34.22
N THR A 110 -5.43 -4.47 -35.41
CA THR A 110 -4.32 -5.40 -35.70
C THR A 110 -2.95 -4.71 -35.58
N ALA A 111 -2.83 -3.48 -36.10
CA ALA A 111 -1.60 -2.69 -35.92
C ALA A 111 -1.33 -2.36 -34.45
N TYR A 112 -2.39 -2.11 -33.67
CA TYR A 112 -2.29 -1.87 -32.23
C TYR A 112 -1.84 -3.14 -31.48
N GLU A 113 -2.42 -4.30 -31.79
CA GLU A 113 -2.01 -5.59 -31.22
C GLU A 113 -0.54 -5.90 -31.52
N ALA A 114 -0.11 -5.73 -32.78
CA ALA A 114 1.28 -5.91 -33.18
C ALA A 114 2.23 -4.93 -32.47
N GLY A 115 1.78 -3.68 -32.25
CA GLY A 115 2.50 -2.69 -31.44
C GLY A 115 2.68 -3.15 -29.99
N PHE A 116 1.62 -3.68 -29.38
CA PHE A 116 1.66 -4.16 -28.01
C PHE A 116 2.54 -5.41 -27.83
N VAL A 117 2.52 -6.34 -28.78
CA VAL A 117 3.45 -7.49 -28.77
C VAL A 117 4.90 -7.02 -28.82
N ARG A 118 5.23 -6.08 -29.72
CA ARG A 118 6.58 -5.49 -29.80
C ARG A 118 6.94 -4.75 -28.51
N LEU A 119 5.98 -4.13 -27.82
CA LEU A 119 6.20 -3.50 -26.52
C LEU A 119 6.62 -4.54 -25.47
N VAL A 120 5.92 -5.66 -25.38
CA VAL A 120 6.24 -6.74 -24.44
C VAL A 120 7.65 -7.29 -24.73
N GLU A 121 8.01 -7.48 -25.99
CA GLU A 121 9.34 -7.97 -26.38
C GLU A 121 10.46 -6.97 -26.07
N THR A 122 10.26 -5.69 -26.41
CA THR A 122 11.25 -4.63 -26.13
C THR A 122 11.40 -4.37 -24.64
N GLU A 123 10.34 -4.54 -23.84
CA GLU A 123 10.45 -4.43 -22.38
C GLU A 123 11.27 -5.58 -21.77
N LYS A 124 11.10 -6.81 -22.25
CA LYS A 124 11.97 -7.93 -21.85
C LYS A 124 13.43 -7.67 -22.18
N ALA A 125 13.71 -7.19 -23.40
CA ALA A 125 15.08 -6.83 -23.79
C ALA A 125 15.65 -5.69 -22.93
N ARG A 126 14.83 -4.71 -22.54
CA ARG A 126 15.20 -3.63 -21.62
C ARG A 126 15.52 -4.16 -20.22
N GLU A 127 14.74 -5.12 -19.72
CA GLU A 127 14.98 -5.77 -18.43
C GLU A 127 16.27 -6.61 -18.42
N GLU A 128 16.50 -7.39 -19.49
CA GLU A 128 17.74 -8.15 -19.65
C GLU A 128 18.97 -7.25 -19.70
N THR A 129 18.91 -6.14 -20.45
CA THR A 129 20.01 -5.18 -20.50
C THR A 129 20.24 -4.52 -19.14
N LEU A 130 19.18 -4.17 -18.39
CA LEU A 130 19.31 -3.65 -17.01
C LEU A 130 20.02 -4.65 -16.09
N LYS A 131 19.68 -5.94 -16.17
CA LYS A 131 20.35 -6.99 -15.40
C LYS A 131 21.86 -7.01 -15.66
N THR A 132 22.28 -6.90 -16.92
CA THR A 132 23.71 -6.84 -17.26
C THR A 132 24.41 -5.57 -16.75
N VAL A 133 23.69 -4.45 -16.62
CA VAL A 133 24.20 -3.22 -16.00
C VAL A 133 24.44 -3.43 -14.50
N VAL A 134 23.49 -4.06 -13.81
CA VAL A 134 23.60 -4.37 -12.37
C VAL A 134 24.75 -5.34 -12.11
N GLU A 135 24.87 -6.40 -12.91
CA GLU A 135 25.97 -7.38 -12.81
C GLU A 135 27.35 -6.72 -13.04
N ALA A 136 27.45 -5.85 -14.05
CA ALA A 136 28.69 -5.11 -14.32
C ALA A 136 29.04 -4.14 -13.17
N ALA A 137 28.03 -3.48 -12.58
CA ALA A 137 28.23 -2.62 -11.42
C ALA A 137 28.72 -3.42 -10.20
N GLY A 138 28.07 -4.56 -9.88
CA GLY A 138 28.48 -5.41 -8.76
C GLY A 138 29.89 -5.96 -8.92
N GLY A 139 30.27 -6.35 -10.14
CA GLY A 139 31.63 -6.78 -10.43
C GLY A 139 32.68 -5.67 -10.26
N LEU A 140 32.35 -4.43 -10.64
CA LEU A 140 33.24 -3.28 -10.46
C LEU A 140 33.36 -2.88 -8.97
N GLN A 141 32.24 -2.85 -8.26
CA GLN A 141 32.18 -2.58 -6.81
C GLN A 141 33.14 -3.50 -6.06
N LYS A 142 33.05 -4.81 -6.30
CA LYS A 142 33.85 -5.81 -5.60
C LYS A 142 35.36 -5.59 -5.76
N VAL A 143 35.82 -5.37 -6.99
CA VAL A 143 37.26 -5.16 -7.25
C VAL A 143 37.75 -3.83 -6.66
N ALA A 144 36.90 -2.79 -6.67
CA ALA A 144 37.22 -1.50 -6.05
C ALA A 144 37.35 -1.63 -4.51
N GLU A 145 36.44 -2.34 -3.85
CA GLU A 145 36.48 -2.62 -2.42
C GLU A 145 37.70 -3.47 -2.02
N ASP A 146 38.00 -4.52 -2.81
CA ASP A 146 39.17 -5.37 -2.57
C ASP A 146 40.49 -4.57 -2.67
N LEU A 147 40.61 -3.67 -3.65
CA LEU A 147 41.76 -2.77 -3.76
C LEU A 147 41.82 -1.74 -2.63
N SER A 148 40.67 -1.15 -2.26
CA SER A 148 40.58 -0.18 -1.16
C SER A 148 41.06 -0.80 0.18
N ARG A 149 40.70 -2.07 0.42
CA ARG A 149 41.21 -2.84 1.57
C ARG A 149 42.73 -3.02 1.52
N LEU A 150 43.29 -3.39 0.37
CA LEU A 150 44.75 -3.56 0.21
C LEU A 150 45.52 -2.26 0.43
N GLU A 151 45.03 -1.13 -0.09
CA GLU A 151 45.66 0.18 0.13
C GLU A 151 45.60 0.59 1.61
N THR A 152 44.49 0.32 2.30
CA THR A 152 44.35 0.55 3.75
C THR A 152 45.39 -0.26 4.55
N GLU A 153 45.60 -1.52 4.18
CA GLU A 153 46.67 -2.34 4.76
C GLU A 153 48.07 -1.81 4.44
N ALA A 154 48.28 -1.31 3.22
CA ALA A 154 49.55 -0.73 2.79
C ALA A 154 49.91 0.52 3.60
N VAL A 155 48.93 1.40 3.88
CA VAL A 155 49.10 2.57 4.76
C VAL A 155 49.49 2.15 6.17
N THR A 156 48.81 1.13 6.71
CA THR A 156 49.09 0.58 8.04
C THR A 156 50.52 0.02 8.14
N LYS A 157 50.99 -0.70 7.10
CA LYS A 157 52.36 -1.21 7.02
C LYS A 157 53.38 -0.06 6.86
N ALA A 158 53.05 0.96 6.09
CA ALA A 158 53.92 2.12 5.86
C ALA A 158 54.13 2.98 7.12
N ALA A 159 53.20 2.97 8.07
CA ALA A 159 53.33 3.67 9.35
C ALA A 159 54.57 3.25 10.17
N GLY A 160 55.08 2.03 9.96
CA GLY A 160 56.30 1.52 10.60
C GLY A 160 57.62 1.84 9.87
N LEU A 161 57.57 2.42 8.66
CA LEU A 161 58.73 2.56 7.76
C LEU A 161 59.23 4.01 7.58
N GLY A 162 58.55 5.01 8.15
CA GLY A 162 58.94 6.43 8.11
C GLY A 162 58.02 7.34 7.27
N GLY A 163 58.28 8.66 7.28
CA GLY A 163 57.35 9.69 6.80
C GLY A 163 57.05 9.66 5.29
N ASP A 164 58.05 9.47 4.43
CA ASP A 164 57.88 9.51 2.96
C ASP A 164 57.03 8.34 2.42
N ALA A 165 57.23 7.14 2.98
CA ALA A 165 56.48 5.95 2.61
C ALA A 165 55.01 6.06 3.04
N LEU A 166 54.76 6.57 4.25
CA LEU A 166 53.41 6.83 4.76
C LEU A 166 52.69 7.88 3.91
N GLN A 167 53.37 8.96 3.52
CA GLN A 167 52.78 10.03 2.71
C GLN A 167 52.41 9.54 1.30
N LYS A 168 53.25 8.69 0.68
CA LYS A 168 52.93 8.07 -0.61
C LYS A 168 51.73 7.11 -0.50
N ALA A 169 51.70 6.27 0.52
CA ALA A 169 50.60 5.31 0.72
C ALA A 169 49.26 6.01 1.00
N ALA A 170 49.26 7.06 1.83
CA ALA A 170 48.06 7.87 2.08
C ALA A 170 47.54 8.60 0.83
N LEU A 171 48.45 9.07 -0.04
CA LEU A 171 48.06 9.70 -1.32
C LEU A 171 47.38 8.69 -2.26
N LEU A 172 47.90 7.47 -2.33
CA LEU A 172 47.33 6.40 -3.16
C LEU A 172 45.96 5.95 -2.63
N GLN A 173 45.85 5.71 -1.31
CA GLN A 173 44.58 5.40 -0.66
C GLN A 173 43.52 6.46 -0.97
N HIS A 174 43.81 7.75 -0.75
CA HIS A 174 42.86 8.82 -1.03
C HIS A 174 42.43 8.87 -2.52
N LYS A 175 43.32 8.51 -3.46
CA LYS A 175 42.96 8.43 -4.88
C LYS A 175 42.09 7.22 -5.19
N VAL A 176 42.30 6.08 -4.53
CA VAL A 176 41.44 4.89 -4.63
C VAL A 176 40.05 5.16 -4.03
N GLU A 177 39.98 5.84 -2.89
CA GLU A 177 38.69 6.28 -2.31
C GLU A 177 37.94 7.23 -3.26
N ARG A 178 38.65 8.13 -3.96
CA ARG A 178 38.03 9.00 -4.98
C ARG A 178 37.48 8.23 -6.18
N ILE A 179 38.15 7.15 -6.62
CA ILE A 179 37.66 6.23 -7.66
C ILE A 179 36.34 5.61 -7.19
N GLU A 180 36.30 5.08 -5.97
CA GLU A 180 35.11 4.47 -5.39
C GLU A 180 33.95 5.47 -5.29
N GLN A 181 34.21 6.68 -4.80
CA GLN A 181 33.21 7.74 -4.72
C GLN A 181 32.65 8.14 -6.09
N GLN A 182 33.50 8.25 -7.12
CA GLN A 182 33.05 8.55 -8.48
C GLN A 182 32.19 7.42 -9.04
N PHE A 183 32.54 6.16 -8.75
CA PHE A 183 31.73 5.02 -9.14
C PHE A 183 30.36 5.01 -8.44
N LEU A 184 30.31 5.18 -7.13
CA LEU A 184 29.05 5.24 -6.38
C LEU A 184 28.17 6.38 -6.85
N ARG A 185 28.75 7.56 -7.10
CA ARG A 185 28.01 8.69 -7.67
C ARG A 185 27.49 8.38 -9.07
N SER A 186 28.26 7.70 -9.91
CA SER A 186 27.79 7.23 -11.22
C SER A 186 26.58 6.30 -11.07
N ARG A 187 26.59 5.37 -10.11
CA ARG A 187 25.45 4.48 -9.84
C ARG A 187 24.20 5.26 -9.42
N VAL A 188 24.37 6.30 -8.59
CA VAL A 188 23.26 7.18 -8.19
C VAL A 188 22.66 7.89 -9.41
N GLU A 189 23.48 8.44 -10.31
CA GLU A 189 22.99 9.07 -11.54
C GLU A 189 22.24 8.07 -12.44
N VAL A 190 22.70 6.81 -12.52
CA VAL A 190 21.99 5.72 -13.22
C VAL A 190 20.63 5.43 -12.57
N LEU A 191 20.56 5.36 -11.24
CA LEU A 191 19.29 5.17 -10.52
C LEU A 191 18.31 6.33 -10.79
N TYR A 192 18.80 7.58 -10.82
CA TYR A 192 17.98 8.72 -11.17
C TYR A 192 17.45 8.67 -12.61
N TYR A 193 18.25 8.19 -13.56
CA TYR A 193 17.78 7.93 -14.92
C TYR A 193 16.69 6.86 -14.95
N LEU A 194 16.86 5.76 -14.20
CA LEU A 194 15.85 4.69 -14.14
C LEU A 194 14.50 5.19 -13.60
N TRP A 195 14.53 6.14 -12.67
CA TRP A 195 13.32 6.71 -12.08
C TRP A 195 12.67 7.82 -12.93
N LYS A 196 13.47 8.74 -13.51
CA LYS A 196 12.95 9.94 -14.22
C LYS A 196 13.08 9.92 -15.74
N GLY A 197 13.90 9.03 -16.30
CA GLY A 197 14.21 8.99 -17.74
C GLY A 197 15.06 10.17 -18.26
N ASP A 198 15.67 10.97 -17.38
CA ASP A 198 16.47 12.15 -17.77
C ASP A 198 17.83 11.76 -18.36
N LYS A 199 17.98 11.92 -19.68
CA LYS A 199 19.19 11.56 -20.43
C LYS A 199 20.46 12.28 -19.92
N GLY A 200 20.34 13.49 -19.37
CA GLY A 200 21.49 14.23 -18.83
C GLY A 200 22.16 13.54 -17.63
N ARG A 201 21.41 12.68 -16.94
CA ARG A 201 21.93 11.85 -15.85
C ARG A 201 22.88 10.78 -16.36
N MET A 202 22.57 10.17 -17.50
CA MET A 202 23.45 9.19 -18.15
C MET A 202 24.75 9.84 -18.66
N ASP A 203 24.67 11.08 -19.15
CA ASP A 203 25.87 11.85 -19.52
C ASP A 203 26.77 12.15 -18.30
N THR A 204 26.14 12.50 -17.18
CA THR A 204 26.86 12.74 -15.90
C THR A 204 27.51 11.46 -15.39
N ALA A 205 26.79 10.34 -15.42
CA ALA A 205 27.31 9.03 -15.05
C ALA A 205 28.53 8.64 -15.91
N ARG A 206 28.45 8.83 -17.24
CA ARG A 206 29.59 8.62 -18.15
C ARG A 206 30.79 9.50 -17.79
N GLY A 207 30.57 10.78 -17.50
CA GLY A 207 31.64 11.70 -17.11
C GLY A 207 32.34 11.30 -15.80
N LEU A 208 31.59 10.75 -14.83
CA LEU A 208 32.14 10.22 -13.59
C LEU A 208 32.98 8.96 -13.82
N LEU A 209 32.54 8.05 -14.68
CA LEU A 209 33.31 6.86 -15.07
C LEU A 209 34.58 7.23 -15.85
N ASP A 210 34.50 8.23 -16.73
CA ASP A 210 35.68 8.73 -17.46
C ASP A 210 36.70 9.36 -16.50
N GLY A 211 36.22 10.10 -15.48
CA GLY A 211 37.06 10.60 -14.39
C GLY A 211 37.73 9.49 -13.59
N LEU A 212 36.98 8.43 -13.28
CA LEU A 212 37.46 7.27 -12.54
C LEU A 212 38.58 6.58 -13.31
N THR A 213 38.35 6.30 -14.60
CA THR A 213 39.34 5.67 -15.48
C THR A 213 40.58 6.54 -15.64
N ALA A 214 40.44 7.87 -15.67
CA ALA A 214 41.58 8.78 -15.74
C ALA A 214 42.43 8.73 -14.46
N ILE A 215 41.81 8.76 -13.26
CA ILE A 215 42.52 8.60 -11.98
C ILE A 215 43.20 7.24 -11.93
N GLY A 216 42.50 6.18 -12.35
CA GLY A 216 43.03 4.82 -12.35
C GLY A 216 44.30 4.68 -13.21
N ARG A 217 44.29 5.22 -14.43
CA ARG A 217 45.48 5.22 -15.32
C ARG A 217 46.64 6.03 -14.76
N GLU A 218 46.36 7.11 -14.03
CA GLU A 218 47.38 7.94 -13.38
C GLU A 218 48.08 7.20 -12.24
N ILE A 219 47.32 6.49 -11.39
CA ILE A 219 47.87 5.83 -10.20
C ILE A 219 48.38 4.42 -10.44
N GLN A 220 47.89 3.73 -11.47
CA GLN A 220 48.31 2.37 -11.80
C GLN A 220 49.84 2.17 -11.79
N PRO A 221 50.68 3.00 -12.44
CA PRO A 221 52.13 2.81 -12.41
C PRO A 221 52.78 3.10 -11.04
N LEU A 222 52.06 3.78 -10.13
CA LEU A 222 52.54 4.22 -8.83
C LEU A 222 52.28 3.21 -7.70
N LEU A 223 51.35 2.28 -7.93
CA LEU A 223 50.98 1.18 -7.03
C LEU A 223 52.17 0.25 -6.78
N SER A 224 52.23 -0.28 -5.57
CA SER A 224 53.43 -0.90 -5.00
C SER A 224 53.55 -2.37 -5.42
N SER A 225 52.43 -3.08 -5.46
CA SER A 225 52.39 -4.50 -5.79
C SER A 225 51.96 -4.78 -7.23
N THR A 226 52.33 -5.95 -7.75
CA THR A 226 51.84 -6.41 -9.07
C THR A 226 50.34 -6.73 -9.01
N GLU A 227 49.85 -7.13 -7.85
CA GLU A 227 48.44 -7.42 -7.57
C GLU A 227 47.57 -6.16 -7.61
N GLU A 228 47.96 -5.10 -6.90
CA GLU A 228 47.28 -3.78 -6.95
C GLU A 228 47.20 -3.24 -8.39
N ARG A 229 48.29 -3.38 -9.16
CA ARG A 229 48.35 -2.95 -10.57
C ARG A 229 47.41 -3.73 -11.47
N ALA A 230 47.25 -5.03 -11.22
CA ALA A 230 46.31 -5.88 -11.93
C ALA A 230 44.85 -5.55 -11.55
N MET A 231 44.57 -5.35 -10.26
CA MET A 231 43.24 -4.93 -9.80
C MET A 231 42.85 -3.56 -10.37
N MET A 232 43.77 -2.59 -10.41
CA MET A 232 43.51 -1.29 -11.05
C MET A 232 43.23 -1.42 -12.56
N ALA A 233 43.97 -2.29 -13.27
CA ALA A 233 43.69 -2.60 -14.68
C ALA A 233 42.28 -3.19 -14.87
N GLU A 234 41.88 -4.07 -13.95
CA GLU A 234 40.57 -4.69 -13.93
C GLU A 234 39.47 -3.67 -13.60
N ILE A 235 39.66 -2.76 -12.65
CA ILE A 235 38.75 -1.64 -12.34
C ILE A 235 38.52 -0.79 -13.60
N ILE A 236 39.58 -0.41 -14.31
CA ILE A 236 39.48 0.37 -15.55
C ILE A 236 38.64 -0.40 -16.60
N THR A 237 38.94 -1.68 -16.80
CA THR A 237 38.25 -2.53 -17.79
C THR A 237 36.78 -2.74 -17.42
N ARG A 238 36.48 -2.93 -16.13
CA ARG A 238 35.12 -3.09 -15.62
C ARG A 238 34.34 -1.79 -15.66
N ALA A 239 34.96 -0.64 -15.46
CA ALA A 239 34.35 0.67 -15.65
C ALA A 239 33.96 0.92 -17.11
N GLU A 240 34.83 0.56 -18.06
CA GLU A 240 34.52 0.62 -19.49
C GLU A 240 33.38 -0.35 -19.87
N THR A 241 33.39 -1.56 -19.29
CA THR A 241 32.32 -2.55 -19.48
C THR A 241 30.99 -2.03 -18.92
N TYR A 242 30.99 -1.49 -17.70
CA TYR A 242 29.80 -0.93 -17.06
C TYR A 242 29.22 0.22 -17.89
N LYS A 243 30.08 1.13 -18.39
CA LYS A 243 29.70 2.19 -19.32
C LYS A 243 29.03 1.65 -20.58
N ALA A 244 29.62 0.63 -21.23
CA ALA A 244 29.06 0.02 -22.42
C ALA A 244 27.71 -0.66 -22.16
N ARG A 245 27.53 -1.30 -21.00
CA ARG A 245 26.23 -1.88 -20.61
C ARG A 245 25.18 -0.80 -20.39
N MET A 246 25.55 0.32 -19.75
CA MET A 246 24.66 1.46 -19.57
C MET A 246 24.19 2.03 -20.91
N ASP A 247 25.10 2.20 -21.88
CA ASP A 247 24.75 2.69 -23.21
C ASP A 247 23.82 1.71 -23.94
N GLY A 248 24.07 0.40 -23.81
CA GLY A 248 23.17 -0.64 -24.32
C GLY A 248 21.76 -0.58 -23.73
N PHE A 249 21.66 -0.30 -22.43
CA PHE A 249 20.37 -0.10 -21.76
C PHE A 249 19.63 1.15 -22.26
N VAL A 250 20.35 2.26 -22.47
CA VAL A 250 19.76 3.48 -23.04
C VAL A 250 19.18 3.21 -24.44
N VAL A 251 19.90 2.47 -25.28
CA VAL A 251 19.41 2.07 -26.61
C VAL A 251 18.15 1.21 -26.52
N ALA A 252 18.12 0.24 -25.59
CA ALA A 252 16.93 -0.59 -25.38
C ALA A 252 15.73 0.23 -24.88
N ALA A 253 15.96 1.20 -23.97
CA ALA A 253 14.94 2.11 -23.49
C ALA A 253 14.39 3.03 -24.60
N GLU A 254 15.26 3.52 -25.50
CA GLU A 254 14.84 4.33 -26.66
C GLU A 254 14.04 3.52 -27.68
N ALA A 255 14.45 2.28 -27.96
CA ALA A 255 13.72 1.37 -28.83
C ALA A 255 12.31 1.11 -28.29
N GLN A 256 12.20 0.84 -26.99
CA GLN A 256 10.90 0.69 -26.33
C GLN A 256 10.06 1.97 -26.44
N ALA A 257 10.62 3.15 -26.15
CA ALA A 257 9.89 4.42 -26.22
C ALA A 257 9.34 4.69 -27.63
N SER A 258 10.09 4.33 -28.69
CA SER A 258 9.62 4.40 -30.07
C SER A 258 8.43 3.46 -30.32
N VAL A 259 8.49 2.22 -29.81
CA VAL A 259 7.40 1.26 -29.93
C VAL A 259 6.14 1.73 -29.19
N VAL A 260 6.27 2.28 -27.98
CA VAL A 260 5.15 2.88 -27.24
C VAL A 260 4.48 3.98 -28.06
N LYS A 261 5.28 4.84 -28.71
CA LYS A 261 4.76 5.94 -29.55
C LYS A 261 4.01 5.43 -30.78
N GLU A 262 4.56 4.44 -31.49
CA GLU A 262 3.88 3.81 -32.63
C GLU A 262 2.58 3.11 -32.21
N MET A 263 2.64 2.38 -31.10
CA MET A 263 1.50 1.67 -30.53
C MET A 263 0.39 2.64 -30.12
N ALA A 264 0.73 3.74 -29.43
CA ALA A 264 -0.22 4.78 -29.04
C ALA A 264 -0.92 5.40 -30.26
N ALA A 265 -0.18 5.67 -31.35
CA ALA A 265 -0.77 6.18 -32.59
C ALA A 265 -1.75 5.17 -33.24
N ALA A 266 -1.44 3.88 -33.20
CA ALA A 266 -2.34 2.83 -33.65
C ALA A 266 -3.59 2.71 -32.76
N ALA A 267 -3.42 2.80 -31.45
CA ALA A 267 -4.50 2.80 -30.45
C ALA A 267 -5.45 3.98 -30.64
N ASP A 268 -4.91 5.18 -30.86
CA ASP A 268 -5.71 6.39 -31.12
C ASP A 268 -6.49 6.27 -32.43
N LYS A 269 -5.89 5.70 -33.47
CA LYS A 269 -6.58 5.45 -34.72
C LYS A 269 -7.71 4.43 -34.55
N ALA A 270 -7.48 3.34 -33.82
CA ALA A 270 -8.51 2.33 -33.53
C ALA A 270 -9.66 2.91 -32.71
N ALA A 271 -9.36 3.65 -31.64
CA ALA A 271 -10.35 4.31 -30.80
C ALA A 271 -11.17 5.34 -31.60
N LYS A 272 -10.51 6.17 -32.41
CA LYS A 272 -11.19 7.16 -33.25
C LYS A 272 -12.17 6.51 -34.23
N VAL A 273 -11.76 5.45 -34.91
CA VAL A 273 -12.65 4.73 -35.84
C VAL A 273 -13.82 4.08 -35.10
N ALA A 274 -13.60 3.53 -33.90
CA ALA A 274 -14.67 2.96 -33.07
C ALA A 274 -15.69 4.03 -32.62
N THR A 275 -15.22 5.19 -32.14
CA THR A 275 -16.12 6.30 -31.74
C THR A 275 -16.85 6.92 -32.92
N GLU A 276 -16.19 7.06 -34.08
CA GLU A 276 -16.85 7.51 -35.32
C GLU A 276 -17.93 6.51 -35.80
N ALA A 277 -17.73 5.21 -35.55
CA ALA A 277 -18.75 4.20 -35.83
C ALA A 277 -19.97 4.34 -34.90
N VAL A 278 -19.77 4.61 -33.60
CA VAL A 278 -20.85 4.86 -32.63
C VAL A 278 -21.70 6.06 -33.06
N THR A 279 -21.05 7.20 -33.34
CA THR A 279 -21.72 8.46 -33.69
C THR A 279 -22.53 8.35 -34.98
N VAL A 280 -21.98 7.73 -36.02
CA VAL A 280 -22.70 7.57 -37.29
C VAL A 280 -23.83 6.55 -37.19
N GLN A 281 -23.68 5.50 -36.37
CA GLN A 281 -24.76 4.56 -36.12
C GLN A 281 -25.92 5.23 -35.35
N GLN A 282 -25.62 6.12 -34.39
CA GLN A 282 -26.61 6.94 -33.68
C GLN A 282 -27.36 7.91 -34.62
N GLU A 283 -26.65 8.58 -35.54
CA GLU A 283 -27.27 9.48 -36.52
C GLU A 283 -28.18 8.74 -37.52
N SER A 284 -27.77 7.55 -37.97
CA SER A 284 -28.58 6.70 -38.86
C SER A 284 -29.91 6.25 -38.21
N MET A 285 -29.91 6.03 -36.89
CA MET A 285 -31.12 5.63 -36.15
C MET A 285 -32.18 6.72 -36.11
N ALA A 286 -31.78 8.00 -36.02
CA ALA A 286 -32.70 9.13 -35.99
C ALA A 286 -33.42 9.34 -37.34
N ALA A 287 -32.74 9.09 -38.46
CA ALA A 287 -33.30 9.23 -39.80
C ALA A 287 -34.24 8.08 -40.19
N GLU A 288 -33.89 6.83 -39.85
CA GLU A 288 -34.69 5.64 -40.20
C GLU A 288 -35.90 5.39 -39.29
N SER A 289 -35.87 5.89 -38.04
CA SER A 289 -37.01 5.81 -37.11
C SER A 289 -38.23 6.62 -37.61
N ARG A 290 -37.99 7.76 -38.26
CA ARG A 290 -39.04 8.59 -38.87
C ARG A 290 -39.78 7.88 -40.00
N THR A 291 -39.07 7.10 -40.82
CA THR A 291 -39.64 6.38 -41.96
C THR A 291 -40.47 5.16 -41.53
N ALA A 292 -40.03 4.42 -40.53
CA ALA A 292 -40.77 3.27 -39.98
C ALA A 292 -42.11 3.69 -39.34
N ASN A 293 -42.10 4.80 -38.59
CA ASN A 293 -43.32 5.36 -37.98
C ASN A 293 -44.33 5.81 -39.04
N LEU A 294 -43.89 6.40 -40.16
CA LEU A 294 -44.78 6.83 -41.24
C LEU A 294 -45.46 5.66 -41.98
N VAL A 295 -44.75 4.55 -42.21
CA VAL A 295 -45.30 3.36 -42.88
C VAL A 295 -46.32 2.63 -41.99
N SER A 296 -46.05 2.54 -40.68
CA SER A 296 -46.98 1.98 -39.68
C SER A 296 -48.29 2.78 -39.62
N ILE A 297 -48.20 4.11 -39.54
CA ILE A 297 -49.37 5.01 -39.47
C ILE A 297 -50.21 4.96 -40.76
N ALA A 298 -49.57 4.96 -41.94
CA ALA A 298 -50.28 4.91 -43.22
C ALA A 298 -51.05 3.60 -43.44
N SER A 299 -50.49 2.46 -42.98
CA SER A 299 -51.14 1.14 -43.09
C SER A 299 -52.35 0.99 -42.15
N ALA A 300 -52.27 1.57 -40.95
CA ALA A 300 -53.38 1.60 -40.00
C ALA A 300 -54.58 2.42 -40.54
N VAL A 301 -54.30 3.59 -41.14
CA VAL A 301 -55.34 4.48 -41.70
C VAL A 301 -56.08 3.82 -42.88
N ALA A 302 -55.38 3.11 -43.76
CA ALA A 302 -55.99 2.43 -44.91
C ALA A 302 -56.92 1.26 -44.49
N GLY A 303 -56.55 0.51 -43.45
CA GLY A 303 -57.37 -0.57 -42.90
C GLY A 303 -58.66 -0.07 -42.25
N THR A 304 -58.58 1.05 -41.51
CA THR A 304 -59.72 1.68 -40.85
C THR A 304 -60.76 2.19 -41.86
N LEU A 305 -60.34 2.76 -42.99
CA LEU A 305 -61.25 3.30 -44.01
C LEU A 305 -62.05 2.21 -44.76
N LEU A 306 -61.46 1.04 -45.00
CA LEU A 306 -62.14 -0.09 -45.64
C LEU A 306 -63.09 -0.82 -44.68
N GLY A 307 -62.73 -0.91 -43.39
CA GLY A 307 -63.61 -1.43 -42.33
C GLY A 307 -64.86 -0.57 -42.13
N LEU A 308 -64.72 0.75 -42.23
CA LEU A 308 -65.83 1.70 -42.10
C LEU A 308 -66.89 1.51 -43.21
N LEU A 309 -66.48 1.18 -44.43
CA LEU A 309 -67.37 1.01 -45.59
C LEU A 309 -68.26 -0.24 -45.48
N PHE A 310 -67.70 -1.37 -45.01
CA PHE A 310 -68.45 -2.61 -44.79
C PHE A 310 -69.32 -2.56 -43.54
N ALA A 311 -68.88 -1.85 -42.49
CA ALA A 311 -69.67 -1.61 -41.30
C ALA A 311 -70.98 -0.89 -41.63
N VAL A 312 -70.97 0.16 -42.46
CA VAL A 312 -72.18 0.95 -42.78
C VAL A 312 -73.29 0.13 -43.47
N LEU A 313 -72.93 -0.89 -44.27
CA LEU A 313 -73.88 -1.72 -45.03
C LEU A 313 -74.59 -2.78 -44.16
N ILE A 314 -73.91 -3.36 -43.18
CA ILE A 314 -74.47 -4.35 -42.25
C ILE A 314 -75.27 -3.65 -41.13
N THR A 315 -74.77 -2.49 -40.71
CA THR A 315 -75.29 -1.65 -39.63
C THR A 315 -76.72 -1.13 -39.91
N LYS A 316 -77.04 -0.63 -41.11
CA LYS A 316 -78.39 -0.09 -41.42
C LYS A 316 -79.54 -1.09 -41.26
N GLY A 317 -79.26 -2.41 -41.31
CA GLY A 317 -80.26 -3.47 -41.16
C GLY A 317 -80.54 -3.90 -39.72
N ILE A 318 -79.65 -3.54 -38.78
CA ILE A 318 -79.69 -3.93 -37.37
C ILE A 318 -79.99 -2.68 -36.48
N LEU A 319 -79.70 -1.47 -36.99
CA LEU A 319 -79.64 -0.22 -36.21
C LEU A 319 -80.93 0.35 -35.63
N ARG A 320 -82.12 -0.11 -36.01
CA ARG A 320 -83.35 0.51 -35.47
C ARG A 320 -83.76 -0.03 -34.10
N GLY A 321 -83.35 -1.25 -33.75
CA GLY A 321 -83.57 -1.84 -32.42
C GLY A 321 -82.35 -1.70 -31.51
N ILE A 322 -81.14 -1.99 -32.01
CA ILE A 322 -79.92 -2.00 -31.18
C ILE A 322 -79.44 -0.57 -30.80
N LYS A 323 -79.84 0.50 -31.50
CA LYS A 323 -79.33 1.87 -31.21
C LYS A 323 -79.50 2.30 -29.75
N LYS A 324 -80.58 1.89 -29.08
CA LYS A 324 -80.83 2.23 -27.67
C LYS A 324 -79.96 1.40 -26.70
N ALA A 325 -79.70 0.14 -27.01
CA ALA A 325 -78.79 -0.71 -26.23
C ALA A 325 -77.31 -0.45 -26.52
N ILE A 326 -76.97 -0.06 -27.75
CA ILE A 326 -75.65 0.42 -28.13
C ILE A 326 -75.34 1.72 -27.39
N VAL A 327 -76.23 2.71 -27.29
CA VAL A 327 -75.90 3.95 -26.56
C VAL A 327 -75.53 3.67 -25.09
N ALA A 328 -76.25 2.78 -24.41
CA ALA A 328 -75.89 2.35 -23.06
C ALA A 328 -74.59 1.52 -23.01
N ALA A 329 -74.37 0.62 -23.97
CA ALA A 329 -73.18 -0.25 -24.00
C ALA A 329 -71.92 0.50 -24.41
N GLU A 330 -72.09 1.44 -25.32
CA GLU A 330 -71.08 2.34 -25.85
C GLU A 330 -70.64 3.30 -24.75
N ALA A 331 -71.58 3.86 -23.97
CA ALA A 331 -71.24 4.65 -22.79
C ALA A 331 -70.42 3.85 -21.76
N VAL A 332 -70.87 2.67 -21.35
CA VAL A 332 -70.10 1.78 -20.45
C VAL A 332 -68.73 1.41 -21.01
N SER A 333 -68.65 1.07 -22.31
CA SER A 333 -67.38 0.71 -22.95
C SER A 333 -66.39 1.86 -23.09
N HIS A 334 -66.88 3.11 -23.05
CA HIS A 334 -66.05 4.32 -23.02
C HIS A 334 -65.82 4.84 -21.58
N GLY A 335 -66.32 4.15 -20.55
CA GLY A 335 -66.18 4.53 -19.14
C GLY A 335 -67.18 5.58 -18.65
N ASP A 336 -68.18 5.94 -19.47
CA ASP A 336 -69.26 6.86 -19.11
C ASP A 336 -70.40 6.07 -18.44
N LEU A 337 -70.45 6.17 -17.12
CA LEU A 337 -71.39 5.43 -16.30
C LEU A 337 -72.66 6.23 -15.98
N ASP A 338 -72.83 7.47 -16.47
CA ASP A 338 -73.96 8.36 -16.13
C ASP A 338 -75.13 8.30 -17.13
N VAL A 339 -75.56 7.08 -17.52
CA VAL A 339 -76.57 6.87 -18.57
C VAL A 339 -77.88 6.27 -18.02
N ASP A 340 -78.99 6.95 -18.31
CA ASP A 340 -80.36 6.52 -17.97
C ASP A 340 -80.95 5.59 -19.05
N VAL A 341 -81.36 4.38 -18.66
CA VAL A 341 -81.77 3.30 -19.57
C VAL A 341 -83.24 2.91 -19.39
N SER A 342 -84.14 3.46 -20.21
CA SER A 342 -85.58 3.12 -20.20
C SER A 342 -85.91 1.93 -21.14
N VAL A 343 -86.59 0.88 -20.64
CA VAL A 343 -86.84 -0.40 -21.34
C VAL A 343 -88.27 -0.48 -21.90
N ASP A 344 -88.45 -0.64 -23.22
CA ASP A 344 -89.78 -0.60 -23.87
C ASP A 344 -90.00 -1.67 -24.97
N SER A 345 -89.19 -2.74 -24.98
CA SER A 345 -89.27 -3.84 -25.97
C SER A 345 -89.32 -5.22 -25.30
N ARG A 346 -89.93 -6.23 -25.95
CA ARG A 346 -90.05 -7.63 -25.45
C ARG A 346 -89.25 -8.65 -26.28
N ASP A 347 -88.39 -8.16 -27.17
CA ASP A 347 -87.42 -8.95 -27.93
C ASP A 347 -86.11 -9.10 -27.16
N GLU A 348 -85.09 -9.73 -27.77
CA GLU A 348 -83.77 -9.91 -27.19
C GLU A 348 -83.09 -8.57 -26.80
N ILE A 349 -83.57 -7.42 -27.29
CA ILE A 349 -83.09 -6.08 -26.95
C ILE A 349 -83.68 -5.57 -25.63
N GLY A 350 -84.91 -5.96 -25.27
CA GLY A 350 -85.52 -5.62 -23.97
C GLY A 350 -84.83 -6.31 -22.79
N THR A 351 -84.51 -7.60 -22.96
CA THR A 351 -83.73 -8.36 -21.96
C THR A 351 -82.29 -7.85 -21.86
N LEU A 352 -81.73 -7.35 -22.96
CA LEU A 352 -80.40 -6.74 -22.99
C LEU A 352 -80.36 -5.45 -22.14
N LEU A 353 -81.30 -4.51 -22.34
CA LEU A 353 -81.30 -3.23 -21.61
C LEU A 353 -81.43 -3.40 -20.08
N LEU A 354 -82.22 -4.36 -19.59
CA LEU A 354 -82.32 -4.68 -18.15
C LEU A 354 -81.05 -5.30 -17.56
N ALA A 355 -80.34 -6.13 -18.34
CA ALA A 355 -79.05 -6.69 -17.91
C ALA A 355 -77.95 -5.60 -17.89
N MET A 356 -78.08 -4.59 -18.75
CA MET A 356 -77.16 -3.47 -18.86
C MET A 356 -77.27 -2.48 -17.70
N GLU A 357 -78.47 -2.19 -17.21
CA GLU A 357 -78.68 -1.35 -16.02
C GLU A 357 -77.95 -1.91 -14.79
N ARG A 358 -78.09 -3.23 -14.53
CA ARG A 358 -77.38 -3.93 -13.45
C ARG A 358 -75.87 -3.97 -13.64
N MET A 359 -75.40 -3.95 -14.89
CA MET A 359 -73.98 -3.91 -15.22
C MET A 359 -73.38 -2.52 -14.99
N ILE A 360 -74.11 -1.45 -15.35
CA ILE A 360 -73.69 -0.06 -15.10
C ILE A 360 -73.52 0.20 -13.60
N GLU A 361 -74.50 -0.22 -12.78
CA GLU A 361 -74.43 -0.07 -11.32
C GLU A 361 -73.25 -0.84 -10.72
N ALA A 362 -72.99 -2.06 -11.23
CA ALA A 362 -71.87 -2.87 -10.83
C ALA A 362 -70.51 -2.20 -11.18
N GLU A 363 -70.34 -1.70 -12.41
CA GLU A 363 -69.11 -1.03 -12.87
C GLU A 363 -68.84 0.29 -12.12
N ARG A 364 -69.88 1.02 -11.67
CA ARG A 364 -69.71 2.23 -10.84
C ARG A 364 -69.00 1.93 -9.53
N THR A 365 -69.38 0.86 -8.83
CA THR A 365 -68.71 0.45 -7.58
C THR A 365 -67.25 0.05 -7.83
N THR A 366 -66.96 -0.59 -8.96
CA THR A 366 -65.58 -0.96 -9.33
C THR A 366 -64.74 0.26 -9.70
N ALA A 367 -65.31 1.22 -10.43
CA ALA A 367 -64.65 2.48 -10.75
C ALA A 367 -64.35 3.32 -9.49
N GLU A 368 -65.23 3.31 -8.50
CA GLU A 368 -65.02 4.00 -7.22
C GLU A 368 -63.84 3.40 -6.43
N VAL A 369 -63.75 2.07 -6.35
CA VAL A 369 -62.60 1.38 -5.73
C VAL A 369 -61.29 1.69 -6.48
N ALA A 370 -61.32 1.72 -7.81
CA ALA A 370 -60.16 2.06 -8.63
C ALA A 370 -59.74 3.54 -8.47
N SER A 371 -60.70 4.46 -8.35
CA SER A 371 -60.44 5.89 -8.08
C SER A 371 -59.76 6.07 -6.74
N ARG A 372 -60.26 5.42 -5.69
CA ARG A 372 -59.65 5.45 -4.36
C ARG A 372 -58.24 4.88 -4.35
N LEU A 373 -58.02 3.76 -5.06
CA LEU A 373 -56.69 3.20 -5.24
C LEU A 373 -55.74 4.15 -5.99
N ALA A 374 -56.21 4.84 -7.02
CA ALA A 374 -55.44 5.84 -7.77
C ALA A 374 -55.10 7.09 -6.94
N GLU A 375 -55.93 7.41 -5.95
CA GLU A 375 -55.69 8.45 -4.94
C GLU A 375 -54.77 7.98 -3.79
N GLY A 376 -54.28 6.74 -3.86
CA GLY A 376 -53.37 6.16 -2.86
C GLY A 376 -54.08 5.58 -1.64
N ASP A 377 -55.41 5.52 -1.61
CA ASP A 377 -56.16 4.94 -0.49
C ASP A 377 -56.13 3.40 -0.52
N LEU A 378 -55.15 2.84 0.16
CA LEU A 378 -55.05 1.40 0.41
C LEU A 378 -55.82 0.97 1.64
N THR A 379 -56.65 1.79 2.29
CA THR A 379 -57.50 1.36 3.42
C THR A 379 -58.86 0.81 2.97
N VAL A 380 -59.20 0.98 1.69
CA VAL A 380 -60.48 0.52 1.13
C VAL A 380 -60.63 -1.00 1.26
N THR A 381 -61.79 -1.44 1.77
CA THR A 381 -62.16 -2.85 1.87
C THR A 381 -63.05 -3.22 0.68
N VAL A 382 -62.56 -4.12 -0.18
CA VAL A 382 -63.28 -4.57 -1.37
C VAL A 382 -64.07 -5.84 -1.06
N THR A 383 -65.40 -5.79 -1.19
CA THR A 383 -66.27 -6.96 -1.03
C THR A 383 -66.73 -7.46 -2.39
N ALA A 384 -66.44 -8.72 -2.72
CA ALA A 384 -66.88 -9.32 -3.97
C ALA A 384 -68.41 -9.42 -4.03
N ARG A 385 -69.01 -9.05 -5.17
CA ARG A 385 -70.48 -9.06 -5.37
C ARG A 385 -71.03 -10.48 -5.52
N SER A 386 -70.21 -11.42 -5.97
CA SER A 386 -70.55 -12.84 -6.09
C SER A 386 -69.30 -13.72 -6.12
N GLU A 387 -69.46 -15.04 -5.97
CA GLU A 387 -68.38 -16.02 -6.14
C GLU A 387 -67.70 -15.94 -7.52
N LYS A 388 -68.38 -15.40 -8.54
CA LYS A 388 -67.87 -15.27 -9.92
C LYS A 388 -67.28 -13.89 -10.23
N ASP A 389 -67.21 -12.99 -9.24
CA ASP A 389 -66.75 -11.62 -9.43
C ASP A 389 -65.22 -11.53 -9.43
N VAL A 390 -64.62 -11.94 -10.56
CA VAL A 390 -63.16 -12.00 -10.73
C VAL A 390 -62.53 -10.63 -10.59
N MET A 391 -63.17 -9.56 -11.09
CA MET A 391 -62.58 -8.22 -11.13
C MET A 391 -62.40 -7.63 -9.73
N LEU A 392 -63.43 -7.65 -8.87
CA LEU A 392 -63.29 -7.16 -7.50
C LEU A 392 -62.41 -8.09 -6.64
N LYS A 393 -62.40 -9.41 -6.89
CA LYS A 393 -61.45 -10.34 -6.25
C LYS A 393 -60.00 -10.00 -6.61
N SER A 394 -59.70 -9.78 -7.89
CA SER A 394 -58.36 -9.38 -8.34
C SER A 394 -57.95 -7.98 -7.88
N MET A 395 -58.89 -7.03 -7.74
CA MET A 395 -58.59 -5.73 -7.13
C MET A 395 -58.30 -5.86 -5.62
N ALA A 396 -59.02 -6.71 -4.90
CA ALA A 396 -58.73 -7.00 -3.50
C ALA A 396 -57.32 -7.60 -3.35
N GLU A 397 -56.98 -8.61 -4.15
CA GLU A 397 -55.64 -9.20 -4.18
C GLU A 397 -54.55 -8.18 -4.54
N MET A 398 -54.82 -7.28 -5.49
CA MET A 398 -53.89 -6.21 -5.86
C MET A 398 -53.65 -5.23 -4.71
N ILE A 399 -54.71 -4.80 -4.02
CA ILE A 399 -54.60 -3.90 -2.87
C ILE A 399 -53.81 -4.59 -1.75
N ASP A 400 -54.05 -5.87 -1.47
CA ASP A 400 -53.29 -6.62 -0.48
C ASP A 400 -51.81 -6.74 -0.84
N ARG A 401 -51.48 -7.02 -2.12
CA ARG A 401 -50.09 -7.05 -2.58
C ARG A 401 -49.41 -5.68 -2.51
N LEU A 402 -50.13 -4.60 -2.82
CA LEU A 402 -49.61 -3.24 -2.71
C LEU A 402 -49.39 -2.84 -1.25
N ARG A 403 -50.30 -3.23 -0.34
CA ARG A 403 -50.11 -3.05 1.12
C ARG A 403 -48.87 -3.78 1.60
N ASP A 404 -48.67 -5.04 1.19
CA ASP A 404 -47.48 -5.82 1.56
C ASP A 404 -46.19 -5.14 1.10
N VAL A 405 -46.12 -4.72 -0.17
CA VAL A 405 -44.94 -4.03 -0.73
C VAL A 405 -44.70 -2.69 -0.04
N VAL A 406 -45.74 -1.87 0.14
CA VAL A 406 -45.63 -0.57 0.84
C VAL A 406 -45.15 -0.76 2.27
N GLY A 407 -45.69 -1.75 2.99
CA GLY A 407 -45.26 -2.08 4.35
C GLY A 407 -43.81 -2.59 4.41
N GLU A 408 -43.38 -3.41 3.46
CA GLU A 408 -42.00 -3.89 3.37
C GLU A 408 -41.03 -2.75 3.09
N VAL A 409 -41.35 -1.85 2.16
CA VAL A 409 -40.47 -0.71 1.84
C VAL A 409 -40.47 0.33 2.97
N GLN A 410 -41.61 0.59 3.64
CA GLN A 410 -41.64 1.47 4.81
C GLN A 410 -40.74 0.94 5.93
N SER A 411 -40.87 -0.35 6.25
CA SER A 411 -40.03 -1.02 7.26
C SER A 411 -38.55 -1.05 6.85
N GLY A 412 -38.26 -1.30 5.57
CA GLY A 412 -36.92 -1.22 4.99
C GLY A 412 -36.30 0.16 5.13
N ALA A 413 -37.04 1.22 4.80
CA ALA A 413 -36.59 2.60 4.91
C ALA A 413 -36.37 3.04 6.38
N GLU A 414 -37.23 2.64 7.31
CA GLU A 414 -37.03 2.85 8.75
C GLU A 414 -35.73 2.17 9.25
N ASN A 415 -35.46 0.94 8.81
CA ASN A 415 -34.23 0.23 9.15
C ASN A 415 -32.98 0.90 8.57
N VAL A 416 -33.04 1.39 7.32
CA VAL A 416 -31.93 2.12 6.70
C VAL A 416 -31.67 3.43 7.43
N ALA A 417 -32.71 4.19 7.78
CA ALA A 417 -32.56 5.43 8.55
C ALA A 417 -31.90 5.18 9.91
N SER A 418 -32.42 4.20 10.68
CA SER A 418 -31.84 3.85 11.98
C SER A 418 -30.40 3.32 11.87
N GLY A 419 -30.10 2.50 10.85
CA GLY A 419 -28.74 2.01 10.61
C GLY A 419 -27.77 3.12 10.20
N SER A 420 -28.26 4.12 9.47
CA SER A 420 -27.47 5.29 9.06
C SER A 420 -27.12 6.19 10.25
N GLU A 421 -28.06 6.38 11.19
CA GLU A 421 -27.81 7.09 12.47
C GLU A 421 -26.75 6.38 13.32
N GLU A 422 -26.83 5.05 13.44
CA GLU A 422 -25.85 4.24 14.18
C GLU A 422 -24.46 4.28 13.51
N MET A 423 -24.43 4.24 12.18
CA MET A 423 -23.19 4.36 11.42
C MET A 423 -22.59 5.77 11.56
N SER A 424 -23.40 6.82 11.63
CA SER A 424 -22.94 8.19 11.88
C SER A 424 -22.30 8.33 13.26
N ALA A 425 -22.96 7.79 14.29
CA ALA A 425 -22.40 7.78 15.64
C ALA A 425 -21.08 6.97 15.74
N SER A 426 -21.00 5.87 14.99
CA SER A 426 -19.77 5.06 14.90
C SER A 426 -18.64 5.81 14.20
N ALA A 427 -18.96 6.56 13.13
CA ALA A 427 -18.01 7.41 12.42
C ALA A 427 -17.47 8.53 13.31
N GLU A 428 -18.33 9.23 14.07
CA GLU A 428 -17.89 10.25 15.05
C GLU A 428 -16.96 9.65 16.11
N SER A 429 -17.31 8.48 16.65
CA SER A 429 -16.45 7.80 17.63
C SER A 429 -15.11 7.38 17.03
N LEU A 430 -15.09 6.94 15.78
CA LEU A 430 -13.86 6.59 15.07
C LEU A 430 -12.99 7.83 14.83
N SER A 431 -13.59 8.94 14.42
CA SER A 431 -12.92 10.23 14.21
C SER A 431 -12.27 10.74 15.50
N GLN A 432 -13.01 10.67 16.61
CA GLN A 432 -12.46 11.02 17.93
C GLN A 432 -11.31 10.08 18.32
N GLY A 433 -11.49 8.76 18.15
CA GLY A 433 -10.46 7.77 18.43
C GLY A 433 -9.18 8.00 17.61
N ALA A 434 -9.31 8.33 16.32
CA ALA A 434 -8.18 8.68 15.46
C ALA A 434 -7.44 9.93 15.97
N THR A 435 -8.17 10.95 16.44
CA THR A 435 -7.59 12.17 17.01
C THR A 435 -6.82 11.90 18.31
N GLU A 436 -7.38 11.07 19.19
CA GLU A 436 -6.72 10.65 20.42
C GLU A 436 -5.46 9.80 20.13
N GLN A 437 -5.55 8.89 19.15
CA GLN A 437 -4.41 8.10 18.68
C GLN A 437 -3.30 8.98 18.06
N ALA A 438 -3.65 9.99 17.27
CA ALA A 438 -2.69 10.93 16.70
C ALA A 438 -1.86 11.61 17.80
N SER A 439 -2.54 12.09 18.84
CA SER A 439 -1.90 12.74 19.99
C SER A 439 -0.94 11.79 20.72
N ALA A 440 -1.34 10.53 20.91
CA ALA A 440 -0.50 9.52 21.56
C ALA A 440 0.74 9.14 20.71
N VAL A 441 0.60 9.13 19.39
CA VAL A 441 1.72 8.90 18.46
C VAL A 441 2.69 10.07 18.47
N GLU A 442 2.20 11.31 18.48
CA GLU A 442 3.05 12.51 18.60
C GLU A 442 3.89 12.47 19.88
N GLU A 443 3.26 12.17 21.03
CA GLU A 443 3.97 12.05 22.31
C GLU A 443 4.99 10.91 22.28
N SER A 444 4.60 9.75 21.74
CA SER A 444 5.49 8.59 21.60
C SER A 444 6.67 8.88 20.67
N SER A 445 6.44 9.60 19.57
CA SER A 445 7.48 10.02 18.63
C SER A 445 8.48 10.96 19.30
N SER A 446 8.00 11.94 20.06
CA SER A 446 8.88 12.84 20.83
C SER A 446 9.72 12.08 21.86
N ALA A 447 9.12 11.11 22.57
CA ALA A 447 9.85 10.27 23.52
C ALA A 447 10.89 9.38 22.82
N MET A 448 10.61 8.90 21.61
CA MET A 448 11.57 8.13 20.80
C MET A 448 12.72 8.99 20.29
N GLU A 449 12.48 10.25 19.91
CA GLU A 449 13.55 11.19 19.54
C GLU A 449 14.50 11.47 20.72
N GLU A 450 13.95 11.72 21.91
CA GLU A 450 14.73 11.91 23.14
C GLU A 450 15.52 10.64 23.51
N MET A 451 14.91 9.47 23.32
CA MET A 451 15.57 8.18 23.52
C MET A 451 16.72 7.96 22.52
N ALA A 452 16.53 8.25 21.24
CA ALA A 452 17.56 8.15 20.22
C ALA A 452 18.76 9.07 20.54
N SER A 453 18.48 10.29 20.98
CA SER A 453 19.52 11.22 21.46
C SER A 453 20.29 10.64 22.66
N SER A 454 19.57 10.07 23.63
CA SER A 454 20.18 9.46 24.82
C SER A 454 21.04 8.24 24.48
N ILE A 455 20.59 7.40 23.55
CA ILE A 455 21.34 6.24 23.06
C ILE A 455 22.62 6.70 22.35
N SER A 456 22.54 7.71 21.48
CA SER A 456 23.72 8.28 20.81
C SER A 456 24.72 8.83 21.83
N GLN A 457 24.24 9.56 22.83
CA GLN A 457 25.10 10.10 23.88
C GLN A 457 25.75 8.98 24.73
N ASN A 458 25.03 7.89 25.00
CA ASN A 458 25.59 6.74 25.71
C ASN A 458 26.67 6.04 24.89
N ALA A 459 26.49 5.89 23.58
CA ALA A 459 27.49 5.34 22.68
C ALA A 459 28.78 6.20 22.67
N ASP A 460 28.63 7.52 22.58
CA ASP A 460 29.76 8.46 22.64
C ASP A 460 30.50 8.39 23.99
N ASN A 461 29.75 8.38 25.09
CA ASN A 461 30.30 8.26 26.44
C ASN A 461 31.03 6.92 26.62
N ALA A 462 30.48 5.83 26.09
CA ALA A 462 31.11 4.51 26.12
C ALA A 462 32.43 4.53 25.33
N SER A 463 32.43 5.03 24.09
CA SER A 463 33.64 5.13 23.27
C SER A 463 34.74 5.97 23.94
N GLN A 464 34.39 7.10 24.54
CA GLN A 464 35.35 7.91 25.29
C GLN A 464 35.88 7.19 26.53
N THR A 465 35.02 6.50 27.26
CA THR A 465 35.40 5.75 28.47
C THR A 465 36.32 4.58 28.13
N GLU A 466 36.07 3.88 27.02
CA GLU A 466 36.93 2.82 26.49
C GLU A 466 38.34 3.37 26.20
N ALA A 467 38.42 4.48 25.47
CA ALA A 467 39.70 5.11 25.15
C ALA A 467 40.49 5.52 26.40
N ILE A 468 39.80 6.06 27.42
CA ILE A 468 40.41 6.40 28.71
C ILE A 468 40.90 5.15 29.43
N ALA A 469 40.11 4.07 29.46
CA ALA A 469 40.48 2.81 30.11
C ALA A 469 41.69 2.16 29.44
N VAL A 470 41.70 2.09 28.10
CA VAL A 470 42.85 1.56 27.33
C VAL A 470 44.12 2.36 27.62
N LYS A 471 44.02 3.69 27.64
CA LYS A 471 45.15 4.56 27.98
C LYS A 471 45.62 4.32 29.42
N ALA A 472 44.70 4.27 30.39
CA ALA A 472 45.02 4.02 31.80
C ALA A 472 45.71 2.66 32.02
N ALA A 473 45.29 1.62 31.28
CA ALA A 473 45.97 0.33 31.28
C ALA A 473 47.40 0.42 30.72
N GLY A 474 47.62 1.26 29.70
CA GLY A 474 48.95 1.59 29.17
C GLY A 474 49.83 2.28 30.20
N ASP A 475 49.36 3.37 30.80
CA ASP A 475 50.07 4.16 31.82
C ASP A 475 50.41 3.31 33.06
N ALA A 476 49.48 2.43 33.48
CA ALA A 476 49.70 1.49 34.59
C ALA A 476 50.75 0.42 34.25
N ARG A 477 50.80 -0.03 32.99
CA ARG A 477 51.82 -0.99 32.51
C ARG A 477 53.20 -0.36 32.49
N GLU A 478 53.32 0.87 32.00
CA GLU A 478 54.57 1.65 32.04
C GLU A 478 55.03 1.89 33.49
N SER A 479 54.11 2.27 34.37
CA SER A 479 54.38 2.42 35.81
C SER A 479 54.89 1.11 36.43
N GLY A 480 54.33 -0.04 36.04
CA GLY A 480 54.78 -1.36 36.50
C GLY A 480 56.21 -1.70 36.04
N GLN A 481 56.58 -1.30 34.82
CA GLN A 481 57.94 -1.45 34.30
C GLN A 481 58.93 -0.57 35.08
N ALA A 482 58.57 0.68 35.35
CA ALA A 482 59.40 1.59 36.15
C ALA A 482 59.63 1.06 37.58
N VAL A 483 58.59 0.51 38.22
CA VAL A 483 58.71 -0.14 39.54
C VAL A 483 59.63 -1.36 39.48
N THR A 484 59.55 -2.16 38.42
CA THR A 484 60.40 -3.34 38.23
C THR A 484 61.88 -2.95 38.06
N GLN A 485 62.15 -1.89 37.30
CA GLN A 485 63.50 -1.32 37.17
C GLN A 485 64.01 -0.78 38.52
N ALA A 486 63.16 -0.09 39.29
CA ALA A 486 63.51 0.39 40.62
C ALA A 486 63.84 -0.77 41.60
N VAL A 487 63.05 -1.85 41.59
CA VAL A 487 63.33 -3.07 42.37
C VAL A 487 64.69 -3.66 42.01
N ALA A 488 65.01 -3.76 40.71
CA ALA A 488 66.30 -4.27 40.24
C ALA A 488 67.48 -3.39 40.74
N ALA A 489 67.35 -2.06 40.61
CA ALA A 489 68.35 -1.12 41.09
C ALA A 489 68.56 -1.22 42.62
N MET A 490 67.47 -1.34 43.39
CA MET A 490 67.55 -1.50 44.85
C MET A 490 68.22 -2.81 45.28
N LYS A 491 67.98 -3.91 44.55
CA LYS A 491 68.67 -5.19 44.76
C LYS A 491 70.18 -5.06 44.46
N GLU A 492 70.54 -4.34 43.41
CA GLU A 492 71.95 -4.07 43.09
C GLU A 492 72.63 -3.23 44.19
N ILE A 493 71.97 -2.16 44.65
CA ILE A 493 72.45 -1.33 45.77
C ILE A 493 72.67 -2.19 47.01
N ALA A 494 71.70 -3.02 47.40
CA ALA A 494 71.84 -3.92 48.53
C ALA A 494 73.04 -4.88 48.39
N GLY A 495 73.29 -5.39 47.18
CA GLY A 495 74.46 -6.20 46.86
C GLY A 495 75.78 -5.44 47.01
N LYS A 496 75.88 -4.22 46.46
CA LYS A 496 77.08 -3.37 46.60
C LYS A 496 77.36 -2.98 48.05
N ILE A 497 76.32 -2.69 48.82
CA ILE A 497 76.44 -2.33 50.24
C ILE A 497 76.87 -3.53 51.09
N SER A 498 76.40 -4.74 50.77
CA SER A 498 76.90 -5.96 51.43
C SER A 498 78.40 -6.16 51.24
N ILE A 499 78.94 -5.81 50.06
CA ILE A 499 80.39 -5.84 49.81
C ILE A 499 81.10 -4.77 50.64
N ILE A 500 80.53 -3.56 50.76
CA ILE A 500 81.09 -2.49 51.60
C ILE A 500 81.10 -2.88 53.08
N GLU A 501 80.05 -3.55 53.57
CA GLU A 501 79.98 -4.09 54.93
C GLU A 501 81.10 -5.12 55.18
N GLU A 502 81.36 -5.99 54.21
CA GLU A 502 82.46 -6.96 54.27
C GLU A 502 83.84 -6.30 54.23
N ILE A 503 84.04 -5.27 53.38
CA ILE A 503 85.27 -4.47 53.35
C ILE A 503 85.49 -3.78 54.70
N ALA A 504 84.45 -3.20 55.29
CA ALA A 504 84.52 -2.58 56.61
C ALA A 504 84.93 -3.61 57.68
N ARG A 505 84.34 -4.81 57.68
CA ARG A 505 84.72 -5.91 58.58
C ARG A 505 86.17 -6.37 58.39
N GLN A 506 86.64 -6.50 57.15
CA GLN A 506 88.05 -6.82 56.87
C GLN A 506 89.00 -5.71 57.33
N THR A 507 88.59 -4.45 57.15
CA THR A 507 89.36 -3.27 57.58
C THR A 507 89.46 -3.21 59.10
N ASP A 508 88.38 -3.53 59.81
CA ASP A 508 88.35 -3.66 61.28
C ASP A 508 89.34 -4.74 61.77
N LEU A 509 89.36 -5.91 61.14
CA LEU A 509 90.31 -6.99 61.43
C LEU A 509 91.77 -6.60 61.14
N LEU A 510 92.03 -5.91 60.03
CA LEU A 510 93.35 -5.38 59.68
C LEU A 510 93.81 -4.33 60.70
N ALA A 511 92.92 -3.42 61.11
CA ALA A 511 93.19 -2.40 62.10
C ALA A 511 93.46 -3.02 63.48
N LEU A 512 92.73 -4.08 63.85
CA LEU A 512 92.99 -4.86 65.05
C LEU A 512 94.38 -5.50 65.02
N ASN A 513 94.75 -6.15 63.92
CA ASN A 513 96.08 -6.74 63.75
C ASN A 513 97.19 -5.67 63.81
N ALA A 514 96.97 -4.51 63.18
CA ALA A 514 97.90 -3.38 63.23
C ALA A 514 98.04 -2.80 64.65
N ALA A 515 96.94 -2.70 65.41
CA ALA A 515 96.96 -2.26 66.80
C ALA A 515 97.73 -3.24 67.71
N VAL A 516 97.59 -4.55 67.48
CA VAL A 516 98.36 -5.59 68.19
C VAL A 516 99.85 -5.47 67.87
N GLU A 517 100.23 -5.31 66.61
CA GLU A 517 101.64 -5.21 66.23
C GLU A 517 102.28 -3.88 66.68
N ALA A 518 101.49 -2.79 66.70
CA ALA A 518 101.90 -1.52 67.28
C ALA A 518 102.12 -1.61 68.80
N ALA A 519 101.29 -2.38 69.51
CA ALA A 519 101.49 -2.68 70.94
C ALA A 519 102.75 -3.55 71.16
N ARG A 520 103.07 -4.43 70.21
CA ARG A 520 104.25 -5.30 70.23
C ARG A 520 105.56 -4.54 70.00
N ALA A 521 105.53 -3.46 69.23
CA ALA A 521 106.68 -2.59 68.93
C ALA A 521 107.04 -1.58 70.05
N GLY A 522 106.28 -1.54 71.16
CA GLY A 522 106.58 -0.69 72.32
C GLY A 522 106.54 0.81 72.02
N GLU A 523 107.54 1.58 72.49
CA GLU A 523 107.61 3.05 72.33
C GLU A 523 107.67 3.49 70.85
N HIS A 524 108.22 2.66 69.95
CA HIS A 524 108.29 2.98 68.51
C HIS A 524 106.95 2.82 67.78
N GLY A 525 105.97 2.13 68.37
CA GLY A 525 104.66 1.86 67.77
C GLY A 525 103.54 2.84 68.15
N ARG A 526 103.80 3.81 69.06
CA ARG A 526 102.77 4.72 69.62
C ARG A 526 101.96 5.48 68.56
N GLY A 527 102.63 6.04 67.55
CA GLY A 527 101.94 6.74 66.45
C GLY A 527 101.09 5.81 65.59
N PHE A 528 101.57 4.59 65.35
CA PHE A 528 100.86 3.56 64.59
C PHE A 528 99.61 3.04 65.34
N ALA A 529 99.68 2.91 66.66
CA ALA A 529 98.57 2.46 67.49
C ALA A 529 97.37 3.44 67.44
N VAL A 530 97.64 4.75 67.43
CA VAL A 530 96.59 5.79 67.30
C VAL A 530 95.92 5.71 65.93
N VAL A 531 96.72 5.59 64.86
CA VAL A 531 96.17 5.42 63.49
C VAL A 531 95.34 4.15 63.40
N ALA A 532 95.81 3.02 63.94
CA ALA A 532 95.07 1.77 63.95
C ALA A 532 93.74 1.87 64.71
N SER A 533 93.70 2.55 65.87
CA SER A 533 92.46 2.82 66.60
C SER A 533 91.48 3.68 65.79
N GLU A 534 91.98 4.65 65.04
CA GLU A 534 91.13 5.56 64.26
C GLU A 534 90.57 4.86 63.00
N VAL A 535 91.39 4.05 62.33
CA VAL A 535 90.96 3.18 61.23
C VAL A 535 89.90 2.20 61.71
N ARG A 536 90.08 1.61 62.91
CA ARG A 536 89.10 0.70 63.52
C ARG A 536 87.76 1.38 63.78
N LYS A 537 87.76 2.57 64.41
CA LYS A 537 86.54 3.37 64.61
C LYS A 537 85.83 3.72 63.30
N LEU A 538 86.60 4.04 62.25
CA LEU A 538 86.05 4.33 60.93
C LEU A 538 85.42 3.09 60.28
N ALA A 539 86.03 1.92 60.47
CA ALA A 539 85.52 0.63 60.01
C ALA A 539 84.21 0.26 60.74
N GLU A 540 84.15 0.36 62.07
CA GLU A 540 82.92 0.13 62.87
C GLU A 540 81.78 1.09 62.46
N ARG A 541 82.09 2.38 62.22
CA ARG A 541 81.12 3.35 61.67
C ARG A 541 80.65 2.98 60.27
N SER A 542 81.55 2.56 59.39
CA SER A 542 81.22 2.18 58.02
C SER A 542 80.35 0.92 57.98
N GLN A 543 80.62 -0.04 58.87
CA GLN A 543 79.83 -1.26 59.01
C GLN A 543 78.40 -0.94 59.50
N THR A 544 78.28 -0.06 60.51
CA THR A 544 76.97 0.38 61.02
C THR A 544 76.14 1.06 59.93
N ALA A 545 76.74 2.00 59.20
CA ALA A 545 76.08 2.69 58.09
C ALA A 545 75.68 1.73 56.95
N ALA A 546 76.56 0.78 56.60
CA ALA A 546 76.24 -0.23 55.59
C ALA A 546 75.06 -1.12 56.02
N SER A 547 75.02 -1.54 57.28
CA SER A 547 73.90 -2.32 57.83
C SER A 547 72.57 -1.56 57.77
N GLU A 548 72.57 -0.26 58.10
CA GLU A 548 71.39 0.60 57.99
C GLU A 548 70.90 0.75 56.55
N ILE A 549 71.81 0.95 55.59
CA ILE A 549 71.47 1.04 54.16
C ILE A 549 70.93 -0.30 53.65
N THR A 550 71.52 -1.43 54.05
CA THR A 550 71.02 -2.78 53.70
C THR A 550 69.60 -2.98 54.21
N ARG A 551 69.32 -2.61 55.47
CA ARG A 551 67.97 -2.71 56.05
C ARG A 551 66.97 -1.83 55.29
N LEU A 552 67.32 -0.57 55.04
CA LEU A 552 66.48 0.37 54.29
C LEU A 552 66.22 -0.15 52.86
N SER A 553 67.24 -0.66 52.19
CA SER A 553 67.13 -1.20 50.83
C SER A 553 66.19 -2.40 50.77
N ARG A 554 66.25 -3.31 51.76
CA ARG A 554 65.30 -4.43 51.87
C ARG A 554 63.86 -3.95 52.05
N THR A 555 63.63 -2.97 52.92
CA THR A 555 62.28 -2.42 53.14
C THR A 555 61.74 -1.74 51.87
N THR A 556 62.54 -0.91 51.22
CA THR A 556 62.15 -0.24 49.96
C THR A 556 61.88 -1.25 48.85
N THR A 557 62.71 -2.29 48.72
CA THR A 557 62.49 -3.39 47.75
C THR A 557 61.17 -4.09 48.01
N SER A 558 60.85 -4.42 49.26
CA SER A 558 59.59 -5.07 49.62
C SER A 558 58.36 -4.22 49.31
N VAL A 559 58.41 -2.90 49.58
CA VAL A 559 57.31 -1.98 49.25
C VAL A 559 57.13 -1.87 47.73
N ALA A 560 58.22 -1.77 46.98
CA ALA A 560 58.19 -1.69 45.53
C ALA A 560 57.71 -2.99 44.88
N GLU A 561 58.11 -4.17 45.37
CA GLU A 561 57.59 -5.46 44.91
C GLU A 561 56.07 -5.56 45.14
N ARG A 562 55.58 -5.12 46.30
CA ARG A 562 54.14 -5.07 46.58
C ARG A 562 53.39 -4.09 45.68
N ALA A 563 53.96 -2.94 45.36
CA ALA A 563 53.39 -2.00 44.39
C ALA A 563 53.33 -2.63 42.98
N GLY A 564 54.37 -3.36 42.57
CA GLY A 564 54.39 -4.12 41.32
C GLY A 564 53.31 -5.19 41.25
N GLU A 565 53.09 -5.95 42.33
CA GLU A 565 51.99 -6.93 42.42
C GLU A 565 50.61 -6.28 42.28
N LEU A 566 50.38 -5.12 42.92
CA LEU A 566 49.13 -4.39 42.81
C LEU A 566 48.88 -3.89 41.38
N LEU A 567 49.92 -3.35 40.72
CA LEU A 567 49.84 -2.95 39.32
C LEU A 567 49.58 -4.14 38.39
N GLY A 568 50.17 -5.30 38.69
CA GLY A 568 49.94 -6.54 37.95
C GLY A 568 48.49 -7.05 38.01
N LYS A 569 47.73 -6.70 39.06
CA LYS A 569 46.29 -6.98 39.17
C LYS A 569 45.44 -5.85 38.56
N LEU A 570 45.85 -4.60 38.75
CA LEU A 570 45.13 -3.42 38.28
C LEU A 570 45.02 -3.36 36.76
N VAL A 571 46.10 -3.70 36.02
CA VAL A 571 46.09 -3.66 34.55
C VAL A 571 45.01 -4.58 33.96
N PRO A 572 44.91 -5.88 34.34
CA PRO A 572 43.79 -6.73 33.94
C PRO A 572 42.41 -6.19 34.29
N ASP A 573 42.22 -5.58 35.46
CA ASP A 573 40.93 -5.04 35.89
C ASP A 573 40.50 -3.83 35.03
N ILE A 574 41.44 -2.95 34.68
CA ILE A 574 41.19 -1.83 33.76
C ILE A 574 40.87 -2.35 32.35
N GLN A 575 41.57 -3.37 31.87
CA GLN A 575 41.29 -3.99 30.57
C GLN A 575 39.88 -4.60 30.56
N ARG A 576 39.50 -5.31 31.62
CA ARG A 576 38.14 -5.85 31.76
C ARG A 576 37.07 -4.76 31.81
N THR A 577 37.41 -3.59 32.35
CA THR A 577 36.53 -2.42 32.31
C THR A 577 36.37 -1.89 30.88
N ALA A 578 37.44 -1.86 30.09
CA ALA A 578 37.36 -1.49 28.68
C ALA A 578 36.48 -2.47 27.87
N ASP A 579 36.65 -3.79 28.09
CA ASP A 579 35.84 -4.82 27.43
C ASP A 579 34.34 -4.64 27.71
N LEU A 580 33.96 -4.40 28.98
CA LEU A 580 32.56 -4.16 29.37
C LEU A 580 32.00 -2.86 28.74
N VAL A 581 32.82 -1.83 28.61
CA VAL A 581 32.41 -0.58 27.97
C VAL A 581 32.21 -0.77 26.46
N GLN A 582 33.02 -1.63 25.84
CA GLN A 582 32.85 -2.02 24.44
C GLN A 582 31.52 -2.77 24.22
N GLU A 583 31.14 -3.64 25.16
CA GLU A 583 29.80 -4.28 25.16
C GLU A 583 28.66 -3.26 25.27
N ILE A 584 28.81 -2.23 26.12
CA ILE A 584 27.83 -1.13 26.22
C ILE A 584 27.70 -0.38 24.89
N ASN A 585 28.81 -0.12 24.22
CA ASN A 585 28.81 0.56 22.92
C ASN A 585 28.09 -0.30 21.85
N ALA A 586 28.40 -1.59 21.79
CA ALA A 586 27.71 -2.53 20.89
C ALA A 586 26.20 -2.59 21.17
N ALA A 587 25.80 -2.71 22.45
CA ALA A 587 24.40 -2.69 22.84
C ALA A 587 23.71 -1.35 22.51
N SER A 588 24.41 -0.23 22.65
CA SER A 588 23.88 1.09 22.29
C SER A 588 23.67 1.22 20.77
N GLN A 589 24.56 0.66 19.95
CA GLN A 589 24.38 0.63 18.50
C GLN A 589 23.19 -0.24 18.06
N GLU A 590 22.97 -1.38 18.75
CA GLU A 590 21.79 -2.22 18.54
C GLU A 590 20.51 -1.50 18.96
N GLN A 591 20.50 -0.84 20.14
CA GLN A 591 19.39 -0.01 20.59
C GLN A 591 19.09 1.15 19.62
N SER A 592 20.11 1.76 19.03
CA SER A 592 19.94 2.82 18.01
C SER A 592 19.21 2.28 16.78
N THR A 593 19.59 1.08 16.33
CA THR A 593 18.93 0.40 15.21
C THR A 593 17.49 0.05 15.56
N GLY A 594 17.24 -0.49 16.76
CA GLY A 594 15.88 -0.80 17.24
C GLY A 594 14.99 0.43 17.38
N SER A 595 15.53 1.54 17.92
CA SER A 595 14.83 2.83 17.99
C SER A 595 14.44 3.34 16.60
N GLY A 596 15.33 3.20 15.60
CA GLY A 596 15.04 3.52 14.21
C GLY A 596 13.91 2.67 13.62
N GLN A 597 13.79 1.39 14.00
CA GLN A 597 12.68 0.52 13.59
C GLN A 597 11.36 0.92 14.26
N VAL A 598 11.38 1.23 15.56
CA VAL A 598 10.19 1.71 16.28
C VAL A 598 9.70 3.02 15.68
N ASN A 599 10.59 3.93 15.31
CA ASN A 599 10.23 5.19 14.67
C ASN A 599 9.53 4.97 13.30
N LYS A 600 10.02 4.01 12.49
CA LYS A 600 9.34 3.63 11.25
C LYS A 600 7.94 3.04 11.50
N ALA A 601 7.79 2.23 12.54
CA ALA A 601 6.48 1.69 12.92
C ALA A 601 5.51 2.80 13.37
N LEU A 602 5.99 3.81 14.10
CA LEU A 602 5.19 4.98 14.47
C LEU A 602 4.72 5.78 13.24
N GLN A 603 5.60 5.96 12.24
CA GLN A 603 5.22 6.60 10.97
C GLN A 603 4.16 5.82 10.20
N GLN A 604 4.25 4.48 10.20
CA GLN A 604 3.20 3.63 9.61
C GLN A 604 1.88 3.75 10.39
N LEU A 605 1.95 3.83 11.72
CA LEU A 605 0.78 3.97 12.56
C LEU A 605 0.11 5.34 12.36
N ASP A 606 0.88 6.42 12.16
CA ASP A 606 0.36 7.73 11.77
C ASP A 606 -0.41 7.67 10.43
N GLN A 607 0.11 6.94 9.44
CA GLN A 607 -0.58 6.74 8.17
C GLN A 607 -1.93 6.02 8.35
N VAL A 608 -1.99 5.00 9.21
CA VAL A 608 -3.25 4.29 9.53
C VAL A 608 -4.22 5.22 10.27
N ILE A 609 -3.74 6.08 11.18
CA ILE A 609 -4.57 7.07 11.86
C ILE A 609 -5.20 8.05 10.87
N GLN A 610 -4.41 8.58 9.92
CA GLN A 610 -4.92 9.46 8.87
C GLN A 610 -5.95 8.76 7.98
N GLN A 611 -5.74 7.48 7.69
CA GLN A 611 -6.68 6.66 6.93
C GLN A 611 -7.98 6.43 7.70
N ASN A 612 -7.92 6.18 9.02
CA ASN A 612 -9.10 6.05 9.88
C ASN A 612 -9.88 7.36 9.97
N ALA A 613 -9.19 8.50 10.07
CA ALA A 613 -9.83 9.82 10.07
C ALA A 613 -10.57 10.06 8.74
N SER A 614 -9.90 9.82 7.60
CA SER A 614 -10.51 9.97 6.27
C SER A 614 -11.69 9.01 6.08
N ALA A 615 -11.54 7.75 6.49
CA ALA A 615 -12.61 6.75 6.43
C ALA A 615 -13.80 7.14 7.33
N SER A 616 -13.56 7.78 8.48
CA SER A 616 -14.64 8.28 9.33
C SER A 616 -15.42 9.41 8.66
N GLU A 617 -14.76 10.31 7.93
CA GLU A 617 -15.41 11.38 7.17
C GLU A 617 -16.25 10.80 6.01
N GLU A 618 -15.71 9.81 5.29
CA GLU A 618 -16.42 9.14 4.21
C GLU A 618 -17.64 8.33 4.73
N LEU A 619 -17.49 7.64 5.86
CA LEU A 619 -18.59 6.94 6.52
C LEU A 619 -19.68 7.91 7.00
N ALA A 620 -19.31 9.05 7.59
CA ALA A 620 -20.27 10.07 7.99
C ALA A 620 -21.05 10.62 6.78
N SER A 621 -20.35 10.95 5.69
CA SER A 621 -20.99 11.40 4.45
C SER A 621 -21.92 10.34 3.85
N THR A 622 -21.52 9.06 3.89
CA THR A 622 -22.34 7.95 3.37
C THR A 622 -23.57 7.74 4.25
N SER A 623 -23.44 7.86 5.58
CA SER A 623 -24.55 7.84 6.53
C SER A 623 -25.56 8.95 6.25
N GLU A 624 -25.09 10.18 6.03
CA GLU A 624 -25.96 11.31 5.69
C GLU A 624 -26.72 11.06 4.37
N GLU A 625 -26.04 10.53 3.35
CA GLU A 625 -26.67 10.22 2.07
C GLU A 625 -27.68 9.07 2.17
N LEU A 626 -27.36 7.99 2.89
CA LEU A 626 -28.30 6.88 3.12
C LEU A 626 -29.52 7.31 3.93
N SER A 627 -29.33 8.18 4.93
CA SER A 627 -30.44 8.78 5.68
C SER A 627 -31.34 9.61 4.77
N ALA A 628 -30.76 10.48 3.92
CA ALA A 628 -31.52 11.27 2.96
C ALA A 628 -32.27 10.39 1.94
N GLN A 629 -31.67 9.29 1.47
CA GLN A 629 -32.34 8.33 0.59
C GLN A 629 -33.50 7.62 1.30
N ALA A 630 -33.33 7.24 2.57
CA ALA A 630 -34.40 6.65 3.37
C ALA A 630 -35.56 7.62 3.60
N GLU A 631 -35.27 8.88 3.91
CA GLU A 631 -36.28 9.95 4.01
C GLU A 631 -37.02 10.16 2.69
N GLN A 632 -36.31 10.16 1.56
CA GLN A 632 -36.91 10.29 0.23
C GLN A 632 -37.83 9.10 -0.10
N LEU A 633 -37.45 7.87 0.27
CA LEU A 633 -38.29 6.68 0.11
C LEU A 633 -39.55 6.77 0.96
N GLN A 634 -39.42 7.18 2.22
CA GLN A 634 -40.57 7.41 3.12
C GLN A 634 -41.51 8.47 2.54
N ALA A 635 -40.99 9.59 2.04
CA ALA A 635 -41.77 10.66 1.43
C ALA A 635 -42.50 10.19 0.15
N SER A 636 -41.85 9.35 -0.66
CA SER A 636 -42.44 8.80 -1.89
C SER A 636 -43.59 7.82 -1.60
N ILE A 637 -43.51 7.10 -0.48
CA ILE A 637 -44.51 6.11 -0.07
C ILE A 637 -45.62 6.72 0.77
N ALA A 638 -45.41 7.91 1.36
CA ALA A 638 -46.43 8.65 2.10
C ALA A 638 -47.68 9.01 1.27
N PHE A 639 -47.60 8.93 -0.06
CA PHE A 639 -48.76 9.00 -0.95
C PHE A 639 -49.78 7.87 -0.69
N PHE A 640 -49.32 6.66 -0.32
CA PHE A 640 -50.18 5.52 -0.06
C PHE A 640 -50.65 5.52 1.40
N GLN A 641 -51.96 5.64 1.60
CA GLN A 641 -52.62 5.56 2.89
C GLN A 641 -52.82 4.09 3.24
N VAL A 642 -52.02 3.60 4.19
CA VAL A 642 -52.16 2.26 4.77
C VAL A 642 -52.73 2.37 6.17
N ASP A 643 -53.56 1.40 6.53
CA ASP A 643 -54.21 1.36 7.83
C ASP A 643 -53.14 1.13 8.92
N ALA A 644 -52.93 2.10 9.79
CA ALA A 644 -51.92 2.00 10.86
C ALA A 644 -52.22 0.88 11.88
N SER A 645 -53.41 0.26 11.78
CA SER A 645 -53.99 -0.69 12.71
C SER A 645 -53.67 -2.17 12.41
N THR A 646 -53.23 -2.51 11.19
CA THR A 646 -52.76 -3.86 10.83
C THR A 646 -51.23 -3.94 10.80
N ARG A 647 -50.60 -3.56 11.91
CA ARG A 647 -49.28 -4.13 12.25
C ARG A 647 -49.52 -5.57 12.72
N PRO A 648 -49.18 -6.63 11.97
CA PRO A 648 -48.83 -7.86 12.65
C PRO A 648 -47.59 -7.52 13.46
N ALA A 649 -47.77 -7.32 14.76
CA ALA A 649 -46.70 -7.40 15.74
C ALA A 649 -46.18 -8.84 15.70
N ARG A 650 -45.42 -9.18 14.65
CA ARG A 650 -44.52 -10.32 14.69
C ARG A 650 -43.42 -9.85 15.61
N ALA A 651 -43.58 -10.21 16.88
CA ALA A 651 -42.60 -10.04 17.94
C ALA A 651 -41.28 -10.64 17.45
N ILE A 652 -40.43 -9.80 16.85
CA ILE A 652 -39.00 -10.01 16.94
C ILE A 652 -38.71 -9.77 18.40
N ALA A 653 -38.36 -10.84 19.09
CA ALA A 653 -37.96 -10.80 20.47
C ALA A 653 -37.00 -9.61 20.63
N SER A 654 -37.42 -8.65 21.44
CA SER A 654 -36.52 -7.70 22.08
C SER A 654 -35.46 -8.54 22.78
N ALA A 655 -34.33 -8.76 22.11
CA ALA A 655 -33.08 -9.00 22.78
C ALA A 655 -32.81 -7.70 23.53
N THR A 656 -33.29 -7.66 24.77
CA THR A 656 -32.85 -6.72 25.79
C THR A 656 -31.35 -6.90 25.98
N ALA A 657 -30.53 -6.26 25.15
CA ALA A 657 -29.18 -5.93 25.50
C ALA A 657 -29.21 -4.52 26.08
N LYS A 658 -29.24 -4.45 27.41
CA LYS A 658 -28.94 -3.25 28.18
C LYS A 658 -27.59 -2.68 27.71
N GLY A 659 -27.61 -1.67 26.87
CA GLY A 659 -26.48 -0.80 26.58
C GLY A 659 -26.89 0.63 26.84
N ARG A 660 -26.82 1.08 28.10
CA ARG A 660 -26.84 2.50 28.44
C ARG A 660 -25.66 3.17 27.72
N PRO A 661 -25.84 4.26 26.95
CA PRO A 661 -24.73 5.16 26.68
C PRO A 661 -24.49 5.94 27.98
N ALA A 662 -23.49 5.51 28.74
CA ALA A 662 -22.95 6.28 29.85
C ALA A 662 -22.02 7.36 29.26
N ALA A 663 -22.60 8.43 28.72
CA ALA A 663 -21.85 9.64 28.43
C ALA A 663 -21.71 10.47 29.72
N ARG A 664 -20.53 10.38 30.35
CA ARG A 664 -19.76 11.53 30.89
C ARG A 664 -18.46 11.02 31.54
N PRO A 665 -17.30 11.27 30.93
CA PRO A 665 -16.09 11.55 31.70
C PRO A 665 -16.22 12.96 32.25
N ALA A 666 -16.09 13.09 33.57
CA ALA A 666 -16.03 14.36 34.25
C ALA A 666 -14.76 15.13 33.81
N ALA A 667 -14.93 16.43 33.61
CA ALA A 667 -13.86 17.38 33.45
C ALA A 667 -12.76 17.18 34.50
N ILE A 668 -11.51 17.06 34.05
CA ILE A 668 -10.33 17.16 34.92
C ILE A 668 -10.16 18.64 35.27
N GLY A 669 -10.80 19.03 36.37
CA GLY A 669 -10.53 20.27 37.08
C GLY A 669 -9.23 20.15 37.88
N LYS A 670 -8.37 21.14 37.70
CA LYS A 670 -7.18 21.45 38.52
C LYS A 670 -7.44 21.25 40.01
N SER A 671 -6.56 20.52 40.70
CA SER A 671 -6.09 20.93 42.02
C SER A 671 -4.76 20.27 42.37
N ALA A 672 -3.81 21.13 42.75
CA ALA A 672 -2.50 20.80 43.24
C ALA A 672 -2.55 20.05 44.58
N SER A 673 -1.63 19.09 44.76
CA SER A 673 -0.98 18.79 46.04
C SER A 673 0.28 17.96 45.79
N ALA A 674 1.42 18.50 46.21
CA ALA A 674 2.73 17.86 46.24
C ALA A 674 2.83 16.75 47.33
N PRO A 675 3.91 15.95 47.36
CA PRO A 675 3.88 14.53 47.73
C PRO A 675 4.31 14.23 49.19
N LYS A 676 4.04 13.00 49.65
CA LYS A 676 4.80 12.35 50.72
C LYS A 676 5.14 10.88 50.37
N PRO A 677 6.32 10.37 50.80
CA PRO A 677 6.93 9.18 50.21
C PRO A 677 6.87 7.92 51.10
N ALA A 678 7.20 6.81 50.44
CA ALA A 678 7.65 5.50 50.91
C ALA A 678 6.59 4.41 51.17
N GLU A 679 6.58 3.41 50.29
CA GLU A 679 6.83 2.02 50.71
C GLU A 679 7.33 1.18 49.53
N LYS A 680 8.42 0.41 49.75
CA LYS A 680 8.95 -0.57 48.80
C LYS A 680 8.05 -1.81 48.77
N PRO A 681 7.72 -2.36 47.59
CA PRO A 681 7.34 -3.77 47.48
C PRO A 681 8.44 -4.60 46.81
N GLN A 682 8.58 -5.81 47.34
CA GLN A 682 9.58 -6.82 47.05
C GLN A 682 9.50 -7.40 45.63
N ALA A 683 10.64 -7.87 45.13
CA ALA A 683 10.76 -8.67 43.92
C ALA A 683 9.92 -9.95 44.00
N PRO A 684 9.14 -10.30 42.95
CA PRO A 684 8.61 -11.64 42.81
C PRO A 684 9.56 -12.52 41.98
N LYS A 685 9.72 -13.74 42.50
CA LYS A 685 10.54 -14.83 42.00
C LYS A 685 10.01 -15.39 40.68
N SER A 686 10.95 -15.70 39.80
CA SER A 686 10.96 -16.74 38.76
C SER A 686 9.68 -17.58 38.59
N LYS A 687 9.07 -17.47 37.41
CA LYS A 687 8.52 -18.61 36.67
C LYS A 687 8.77 -18.38 35.19
N ALA A 688 9.75 -19.10 34.65
CA ALA A 688 9.93 -19.26 33.22
C ALA A 688 8.70 -20.00 32.66
N MET A 689 7.93 -19.31 31.82
CA MET A 689 7.06 -19.96 30.85
C MET A 689 7.80 -19.96 29.53
N ALA A 690 8.28 -21.13 29.14
CA ALA A 690 8.64 -21.42 27.77
C ALA A 690 7.36 -21.31 26.93
N VAL A 691 7.30 -20.31 26.06
CA VAL A 691 6.36 -20.27 24.94
C VAL A 691 7.13 -20.85 23.76
N SER A 692 6.87 -22.11 23.46
CA SER A 692 7.16 -22.70 22.16
C SER A 692 6.20 -22.08 21.15
N LEU A 693 6.70 -21.16 20.34
CA LEU A 693 6.04 -20.77 19.09
C LEU A 693 6.49 -21.76 18.02
N ASP A 694 5.54 -22.60 17.59
CA ASP A 694 5.62 -23.33 16.34
C ASP A 694 5.72 -22.30 15.20
N MET A 695 6.86 -22.29 14.52
CA MET A 695 7.04 -21.67 13.21
C MET A 695 7.09 -22.79 12.17
N ASP A 696 5.92 -23.20 11.70
CA ASP A 696 5.76 -23.85 10.40
C ASP A 696 4.93 -22.89 9.53
N GLY A 697 5.61 -22.22 8.61
CA GLY A 697 5.01 -21.22 7.71
C GLY A 697 6.06 -20.59 6.80
N ASP A 698 6.52 -21.35 5.80
CA ASP A 698 7.12 -20.96 4.53
C ASP A 698 7.79 -19.56 4.41
N ASP A 699 9.07 -19.50 4.78
CA ASP A 699 10.01 -18.42 4.46
C ASP A 699 10.71 -18.67 3.11
N GLU A 700 10.05 -18.36 1.99
CA GLU A 700 10.71 -18.34 0.65
C GLU A 700 10.49 -17.06 -0.18
N GLN A 701 10.06 -15.93 0.41
CA GLN A 701 9.75 -14.71 -0.36
C GLN A 701 10.55 -13.43 -0.03
N PHE A 702 11.63 -13.49 0.74
CA PHE A 702 12.42 -12.28 1.06
C PHE A 702 13.91 -12.31 0.67
N GLU A 703 14.27 -13.04 -0.39
CA GLU A 703 15.53 -12.81 -1.10
C GLU A 703 15.29 -12.52 -2.58
N ARG A 704 14.97 -11.25 -2.87
CA ARG A 704 15.25 -10.58 -4.15
C ARG A 704 14.79 -9.13 -4.07
N PHE A 705 15.69 -8.22 -3.68
CA PHE A 705 15.80 -6.87 -4.24
C PHE A 705 17.21 -6.32 -4.02
#